data_AF-A0AA88MGM4-F1
#
_entry.id   AF-A0AA88MGM4-F1
#
_cell.length_a   1.000
_cell.length_b   1.000
_cell.length_c   1.000
_cell.angle_alpha   90.00
_cell.angle_beta   90.00
_cell.angle_gamma   90.00
#
_symmetry.space_group_name_H-M   'P 1'
#
loop_
_entity.id
_entity.type
_entity.pdbx_description
1 polymer ?
#
loop_
_entity_poly.entity_id
_entity_poly.type
_entity_poly.pdbx_seq_one_letter_code
_entity_poly.pdbx_strand_id
1 'polypeptide(L)'
;MSHFLGHQECIESLRKDLVDLQGAILDVFSRTGPIRFSSWKFPDKLSCNLDMVGLLEQYDFVEGEDTFNQHSHIVLLELVVDRLLLLLQSSNCYVEQLMGSHHREQSPQRGCQSVGLVVRNYWSNLVQFAKQKTKPKQYDSDETEAGTFVSPQMSSKSDSSRHCRAAWSSTKSFEFSPQNTPCNTKDDRPSKSCQTVESSLIPCNACHQVQSILRKTGDALVDLFQSEGLPCSLQPFLAAVEDTLELGHMTAGDVAQWANEQLRDMRRLAKHLQDVRSTVQPLKDRLAAAETEREKFRSQLNRTQKEFKQEVEKHQANIVQLEFSLRKAERSMKEIEQRLQDENQQLKSETLSLEASKSSLREKVAVQQDMLQALEHEKHTLQEEVMAVHRLEEEACSKLQQRIQQLQNQVSEMQVRLDKENAKFHSACRQQESMQAKQKSLLGRVDALDKECEELQRQLGESEERQLDLHSQLQQMSKEKEHQQAQLTQQLNLCLELKKEKETLEIHIGELKQNMAELKEYVQASRERERLLVAFPELSPLAQSQPQTTGNVLLDMEQQLQANSIRIKVLEQENTTLHSSLEKLRERAQFINRNGSPQQTWSPSQPSTPVENQHHHLTQMQKSALQHSSKIRVGYNKRGKEARGGENGPESATSENLVSAATASPLSLEIYLPNPHLSTGSSAAKSLTKTTNPSLLSCATRLNKER
;
A
#
# COMPACT_ATOMS: atom_id res chain seq x y z
N MET A 1 -36.51 18.88 17.38
CA MET A 1 -37.19 19.98 18.11
C MET A 1 -36.49 20.35 19.42
N SER A 2 -35.73 19.47 20.06
CA SER A 2 -35.07 19.72 21.35
C SER A 2 -34.01 20.83 21.37
N HIS A 3 -33.42 21.21 20.22
CA HIS A 3 -32.27 22.14 20.16
C HIS A 3 -32.54 23.60 20.55
N PHE A 4 -33.79 23.99 20.81
CA PHE A 4 -34.15 25.36 21.23
C PHE A 4 -34.64 25.46 22.68
N LEU A 5 -34.79 24.34 23.39
CA LEU A 5 -35.23 24.34 24.78
C LEU A 5 -34.10 24.86 25.68
N GLY A 6 -34.35 25.94 26.42
CA GLY A 6 -33.34 26.62 27.22
C GLY A 6 -32.41 27.56 26.44
N HIS A 7 -32.64 27.83 25.14
CA HIS A 7 -31.83 28.79 24.39
C HIS A 7 -32.06 30.23 24.89
N GLN A 8 -30.99 31.02 25.00
CA GLN A 8 -31.00 32.39 25.54
C GLN A 8 -32.07 33.27 24.90
N GLU A 9 -32.06 33.39 23.56
CA GLU A 9 -33.02 34.21 22.80
C GLU A 9 -34.49 33.84 23.08
N CYS A 10 -34.77 32.56 23.34
CA CYS A 10 -36.12 32.10 23.65
C CYS A 10 -36.52 32.47 25.09
N ILE A 11 -35.58 32.40 26.03
CA ILE A 11 -35.78 32.86 27.41
C ILE A 11 -36.00 34.37 27.43
N GLU A 12 -35.17 35.14 26.73
CA GLU A 12 -35.30 36.60 26.59
C GLU A 12 -36.64 37.01 25.94
N SER A 13 -37.08 36.30 24.89
CA SER A 13 -38.41 36.52 24.29
C SER A 13 -39.52 36.27 25.30
N LEU A 14 -39.54 35.10 25.97
CA LEU A 14 -40.59 34.77 26.94
C LEU A 14 -40.62 35.76 28.12
N ARG A 15 -39.46 36.25 28.58
CA ARG A 15 -39.35 37.30 29.60
C ARG A 15 -40.01 38.60 29.14
N LYS A 16 -39.75 39.00 27.90
CA LYS A 16 -40.38 40.19 27.29
C LYS A 16 -41.89 40.00 27.11
N ASP A 17 -42.32 38.87 26.56
CA ASP A 17 -43.74 38.54 26.36
C ASP A 17 -44.51 38.59 27.69
N LEU A 18 -43.89 38.14 28.79
CA LEU A 18 -44.45 38.25 30.15
C LEU A 18 -44.58 39.70 30.64
N VAL A 19 -43.63 40.58 30.33
CA VAL A 19 -43.71 42.01 30.66
C VAL A 19 -44.82 42.69 29.85
N ASP A 20 -44.88 42.45 28.54
CA ASP A 20 -45.91 43.03 27.66
C ASP A 20 -47.32 42.52 28.03
N LEU A 21 -47.47 41.23 28.37
CA LEU A 21 -48.73 40.67 28.89
C LEU A 21 -49.10 41.24 30.26
N GLN A 22 -48.14 41.44 31.16
CA GLN A 22 -48.40 42.08 32.46
C GLN A 22 -48.86 43.53 32.28
N GLY A 23 -48.29 44.26 31.31
CA GLY A 23 -48.76 45.59 30.91
C GLY A 23 -50.20 45.60 30.43
N ALA A 24 -50.58 44.64 29.56
CA ALA A 24 -51.96 44.49 29.08
C ALA A 24 -52.94 44.14 30.21
N ILE A 25 -52.54 43.29 31.17
CA ILE A 25 -53.34 42.95 32.35
C ILE A 25 -53.58 44.21 33.22
N LEU A 26 -52.57 45.06 33.38
CA LEU A 26 -52.67 46.30 34.15
C LEU A 26 -53.60 47.34 33.48
N ASP A 27 -53.62 47.44 32.14
CA ASP A 27 -54.61 48.28 31.44
C ASP A 27 -56.05 47.81 31.71
N VAL A 28 -56.32 46.50 31.64
CA VAL A 28 -57.66 45.96 31.97
C VAL A 28 -57.99 46.20 33.45
N PHE A 29 -57.05 45.93 34.37
CA PHE A 29 -57.24 46.18 35.80
C PHE A 29 -57.45 47.66 36.15
N SER A 30 -56.94 48.61 35.35
CA SER A 30 -57.24 50.04 35.54
C SER A 30 -58.75 50.36 35.39
N ARG A 31 -59.49 49.49 34.70
CA ARG A 31 -60.92 49.63 34.39
C ARG A 31 -61.80 48.70 35.22
N THR A 32 -61.35 47.47 35.49
CA THR A 32 -62.11 46.46 36.25
C THR A 32 -61.81 46.45 37.76
N GLY A 33 -60.70 47.06 38.18
CA GLY A 33 -60.00 46.71 39.43
C GLY A 33 -59.24 45.37 39.32
N PRO A 34 -58.39 45.02 40.30
CA PRO A 34 -57.67 43.74 40.33
C PRO A 34 -58.62 42.56 40.61
N ILE A 35 -58.55 41.49 39.81
CA ILE A 35 -59.52 40.39 39.87
C ILE A 35 -58.91 39.11 40.46
N ARG A 36 -59.59 38.56 41.48
CA ARG A 36 -59.10 37.49 42.36
C ARG A 36 -59.41 36.09 41.83
N PHE A 37 -58.69 35.68 40.78
CA PHE A 37 -58.59 34.29 40.36
C PHE A 37 -57.32 33.64 40.93
N SER A 38 -57.39 32.34 41.25
CA SER A 38 -56.18 31.54 41.50
C SER A 38 -55.30 31.48 40.25
N SER A 39 -53.98 31.45 40.44
CA SER A 39 -53.03 31.21 39.35
C SER A 39 -53.12 29.77 38.85
N TRP A 40 -53.08 29.62 37.53
CA TRP A 40 -52.97 28.33 36.85
C TRP A 40 -51.61 27.67 37.12
N LYS A 41 -50.52 28.46 37.14
CA LYS A 41 -49.17 27.97 37.47
C LYS A 41 -48.94 27.76 38.97
N PHE A 42 -49.53 28.60 39.82
CA PHE A 42 -49.40 28.57 41.28
C PHE A 42 -50.80 28.57 41.95
N PRO A 43 -51.51 27.43 42.00
CA PRO A 43 -52.91 27.36 42.49
C PRO A 43 -53.12 27.84 43.93
N ASP A 44 -52.05 27.83 44.74
CA ASP A 44 -51.96 28.37 46.10
C ASP A 44 -52.01 29.90 46.17
N LYS A 45 -51.75 30.60 45.06
CA LYS A 45 -51.64 32.06 44.96
C LYS A 45 -52.74 32.64 44.07
N LEU A 46 -53.10 33.89 44.33
CA LEU A 46 -53.92 34.69 43.40
C LEU A 46 -53.04 35.18 42.25
N SER A 47 -53.46 34.98 40.99
CA SER A 47 -52.63 35.37 39.83
C SER A 47 -52.37 36.89 39.78
N CYS A 48 -53.31 37.70 40.28
CA CYS A 48 -53.18 39.15 40.40
C CYS A 48 -52.20 39.62 41.49
N ASN A 49 -51.76 38.72 42.39
CA ASN A 49 -50.83 39.01 43.50
C ASN A 49 -49.46 38.34 43.31
N LEU A 50 -49.19 37.78 42.12
CA LEU A 50 -47.90 37.19 41.81
C LEU A 50 -46.86 38.28 41.54
N ASP A 51 -45.74 38.23 42.26
CA ASP A 51 -44.60 39.10 42.02
C ASP A 51 -43.90 38.72 40.71
N MET A 52 -44.27 39.41 39.64
CA MET A 52 -43.68 39.23 38.32
C MET A 52 -42.25 39.78 38.22
N VAL A 53 -41.81 40.66 39.11
CA VAL A 53 -40.42 41.14 39.11
C VAL A 53 -39.53 40.06 39.69
N GLY A 54 -39.82 39.59 40.91
CA GLY A 54 -39.09 38.49 41.54
C GLY A 54 -39.15 37.18 40.76
N LEU A 55 -40.27 36.85 40.11
CA LEU A 55 -40.36 35.67 39.24
C LEU A 55 -39.52 35.80 37.96
N LEU A 56 -39.41 37.00 37.38
CA LEU A 56 -38.50 37.20 36.24
C LEU A 56 -37.04 37.18 36.72
N GLU A 57 -36.69 37.87 37.80
CA GLU A 57 -35.33 37.81 38.37
C GLU A 57 -34.90 36.37 38.74
N GLN A 58 -35.84 35.53 39.20
CA GLN A 58 -35.58 34.12 39.54
C GLN A 58 -35.35 33.20 38.32
N TYR A 59 -35.96 33.49 37.16
CA TYR A 59 -35.94 32.62 35.99
C TYR A 59 -35.30 33.30 34.76
N ASP A 60 -34.05 33.74 34.92
CA ASP A 60 -33.23 34.28 33.82
C ASP A 60 -32.39 33.20 33.13
N PHE A 61 -31.67 33.57 32.07
CA PHE A 61 -30.64 32.75 31.43
C PHE A 61 -29.32 32.80 32.21
N VAL A 62 -28.70 31.64 32.42
CA VAL A 62 -27.40 31.49 33.11
C VAL A 62 -26.44 30.73 32.20
N GLU A 63 -25.34 31.36 31.81
CA GLU A 63 -24.36 30.75 30.89
C GLU A 63 -23.74 29.49 31.52
N GLY A 64 -23.85 28.35 30.81
CA GLY A 64 -23.31 27.05 31.23
C GLY A 64 -24.27 26.16 32.04
N GLU A 65 -25.45 26.65 32.46
CA GLU A 65 -26.42 25.84 33.23
C GLU A 65 -27.60 25.36 32.37
N ASP A 66 -27.33 24.55 31.34
CA ASP A 66 -28.34 24.06 30.37
C ASP A 66 -29.61 23.48 31.02
N THR A 67 -29.49 22.74 32.13
CA THR A 67 -30.63 22.15 32.84
C THR A 67 -31.47 23.19 33.59
N PHE A 68 -30.83 24.22 34.14
CA PHE A 68 -31.53 25.36 34.73
C PHE A 68 -32.22 26.19 33.64
N ASN A 69 -31.53 26.48 32.54
CA ASN A 69 -32.08 27.22 31.41
C ASN A 69 -33.30 26.50 30.79
N GLN A 70 -33.24 25.18 30.63
CA GLN A 70 -34.40 24.38 30.19
C GLN A 70 -35.57 24.47 31.20
N HIS A 71 -35.29 24.47 32.50
CA HIS A 71 -36.32 24.67 33.53
C HIS A 71 -36.92 26.09 33.49
N SER A 72 -36.10 27.14 33.44
CA SER A 72 -36.52 28.54 33.30
C SER A 72 -37.39 28.74 32.05
N HIS A 73 -36.97 28.22 30.89
CA HIS A 73 -37.74 28.27 29.65
C HIS A 73 -39.14 27.63 29.81
N ILE A 74 -39.24 26.47 30.47
CA ILE A 74 -40.54 25.82 30.73
C ILE A 74 -41.39 26.65 31.69
N VAL A 75 -40.82 27.14 32.81
CA VAL A 75 -41.57 27.91 33.82
C VAL A 75 -42.04 29.26 33.25
N LEU A 76 -41.23 29.93 32.44
CA LEU A 76 -41.61 31.16 31.74
C LEU A 76 -42.76 30.89 30.74
N LEU A 77 -42.71 29.79 29.98
CA LEU A 77 -43.80 29.40 29.07
C LEU A 77 -45.11 29.08 29.83
N GLU A 78 -45.02 28.40 30.97
CA GLU A 78 -46.19 28.16 31.84
C GLU A 78 -46.72 29.46 32.46
N LEU A 79 -45.85 30.42 32.78
CA LEU A 79 -46.25 31.77 33.21
C LEU A 79 -46.93 32.55 32.08
N VAL A 80 -46.51 32.40 30.82
CA VAL A 80 -47.20 33.02 29.68
C VAL A 80 -48.63 32.50 29.57
N VAL A 81 -48.84 31.20 29.78
CA VAL A 81 -50.20 30.60 29.87
C VAL A 81 -50.98 31.17 31.07
N ASP A 82 -50.36 31.34 32.24
CA ASP A 82 -50.99 31.98 33.41
C ASP A 82 -51.46 33.42 33.12
N ARG A 83 -50.60 34.23 32.50
CA ARG A 83 -50.89 35.63 32.15
C ARG A 83 -51.98 35.73 31.09
N LEU A 84 -51.92 34.91 30.04
CA LEU A 84 -52.97 34.86 29.01
C LEU A 84 -54.31 34.44 29.61
N LEU A 85 -54.33 33.50 30.56
CA LEU A 85 -55.55 33.12 31.29
C LEU A 85 -56.08 34.26 32.16
N LEU A 86 -55.22 34.95 32.92
CA LEU A 86 -55.65 36.10 33.73
C LEU A 86 -56.18 37.24 32.86
N LEU A 87 -55.53 37.54 31.72
CA LEU A 87 -55.95 38.56 30.77
C LEU A 87 -57.32 38.22 30.13
N LEU A 88 -57.55 36.94 29.83
CA LEU A 88 -58.83 36.48 29.28
C LEU A 88 -59.95 36.51 30.34
N GLN A 89 -59.62 36.14 31.58
CA GLN A 89 -60.52 36.23 32.74
C GLN A 89 -60.86 37.68 33.12
N SER A 90 -59.89 38.60 33.04
CA SER A 90 -60.09 40.02 33.33
C SER A 90 -60.90 40.70 32.22
N SER A 91 -60.59 40.41 30.95
CA SER A 91 -61.38 40.85 29.80
C SER A 91 -62.82 40.32 29.85
N ASN A 92 -63.03 39.08 30.31
CA ASN A 92 -64.38 38.56 30.56
C ASN A 92 -65.11 39.36 31.65
N CYS A 93 -64.44 39.68 32.76
CA CYS A 93 -65.03 40.50 33.83
C CYS A 93 -65.39 41.91 33.34
N TYR A 94 -64.55 42.52 32.50
CA TYR A 94 -64.82 43.81 31.86
C TYR A 94 -66.08 43.75 30.96
N VAL A 95 -66.25 42.67 30.19
CA VAL A 95 -67.47 42.44 29.40
C VAL A 95 -68.69 42.21 30.31
N GLU A 96 -68.57 41.41 31.39
CA GLU A 96 -69.64 41.20 32.38
C GLU A 96 -70.08 42.53 33.04
N GLN A 97 -69.15 43.44 33.33
CA GLN A 97 -69.42 44.79 33.83
C GLN A 97 -70.14 45.67 32.77
N LEU A 98 -69.64 45.69 31.53
CA LEU A 98 -70.23 46.47 30.43
C LEU A 98 -71.62 45.98 30.01
N MET A 99 -71.96 44.71 30.26
CA MET A 99 -73.30 44.14 30.05
C MET A 99 -74.36 44.64 31.06
N GLY A 100 -73.98 45.46 32.04
CA GLY A 100 -74.88 45.94 33.08
C GLY A 100 -75.32 44.84 34.07
N SER A 101 -74.59 43.73 34.13
CA SER A 101 -74.88 42.63 35.07
C SER A 101 -74.56 43.10 36.49
N HIS A 102 -75.59 43.55 37.22
CA HIS A 102 -75.49 43.99 38.61
C HIS A 102 -74.63 43.05 39.46
N HIS A 103 -73.88 43.66 40.39
CA HIS A 103 -72.93 43.02 41.29
C HIS A 103 -73.47 41.72 41.90
N ARG A 104 -73.18 40.58 41.26
CA ARG A 104 -73.12 39.31 41.97
C ARG A 104 -71.89 39.41 42.86
N GLU A 105 -72.07 39.23 44.16
CA GLU A 105 -71.00 39.41 45.15
C GLU A 105 -69.73 38.65 44.73
N GLN A 106 -68.57 39.27 44.94
CA GLN A 106 -67.29 38.66 44.57
C GLN A 106 -67.03 37.46 45.50
N SER A 107 -67.44 36.28 45.04
CA SER A 107 -67.15 34.98 45.67
C SER A 107 -65.67 34.94 46.07
N PRO A 108 -65.30 34.76 47.36
CA PRO A 108 -64.01 35.20 47.89
C PRO A 108 -62.77 34.76 47.12
N GLN A 109 -62.81 33.56 46.53
CA GLN A 109 -61.89 33.08 45.50
C GLN A 109 -62.69 32.38 44.39
N ARG A 110 -62.45 32.74 43.12
CA ARG A 110 -62.73 31.85 41.99
C ARG A 110 -61.48 30.98 41.79
N GLY A 111 -61.50 29.75 42.32
CA GLY A 111 -60.42 28.77 42.17
C GLY A 111 -60.17 28.37 40.71
N CYS A 112 -59.08 27.63 40.46
CA CYS A 112 -58.59 27.32 39.11
C CYS A 112 -59.68 26.71 38.20
N GLN A 113 -60.13 27.51 37.22
CA GLN A 113 -61.03 27.07 36.17
C GLN A 113 -60.23 26.45 35.03
N SER A 114 -60.77 25.41 34.38
CA SER A 114 -60.10 24.80 33.23
C SER A 114 -60.04 25.77 32.05
N VAL A 115 -58.92 25.74 31.31
CA VAL A 115 -58.64 26.64 30.16
C VAL A 115 -59.82 26.71 29.20
N GLY A 116 -60.37 25.56 28.79
CA GLY A 116 -61.52 25.49 27.88
C GLY A 116 -62.81 26.10 28.45
N LEU A 117 -63.02 26.08 29.77
CA LEU A 117 -64.16 26.73 30.40
C LEU A 117 -63.99 28.26 30.41
N VAL A 118 -62.79 28.76 30.71
CA VAL A 118 -62.46 30.20 30.66
C VAL A 118 -62.70 30.75 29.25
N VAL A 119 -62.12 30.09 28.23
CA VAL A 119 -62.27 30.47 26.82
C VAL A 119 -63.73 30.44 26.37
N ARG A 120 -64.47 29.38 26.70
CA ARG A 120 -65.89 29.25 26.34
C ARG A 120 -66.77 30.30 27.01
N ASN A 121 -66.52 30.63 28.27
CA ASN A 121 -67.26 31.66 29.00
C ASN A 121 -67.00 33.05 28.41
N TYR A 122 -65.74 33.40 28.17
CA TYR A 122 -65.36 34.65 27.49
C TYR A 122 -66.03 34.78 26.12
N TRP A 123 -65.93 33.75 25.27
CA TRP A 123 -66.54 33.78 23.94
C TRP A 123 -68.06 33.90 24.00
N SER A 124 -68.73 33.17 24.90
CA SER A 124 -70.18 33.28 25.13
C SER A 124 -70.58 34.71 25.50
N ASN A 125 -69.89 35.32 26.46
CA ASN A 125 -70.19 36.66 26.95
C ASN A 125 -69.88 37.73 25.89
N LEU A 126 -68.77 37.60 25.15
CA LEU A 126 -68.41 38.49 24.05
C LEU A 126 -69.44 38.44 22.91
N VAL A 127 -69.93 37.25 22.54
CA VAL A 127 -70.99 37.08 21.54
C VAL A 127 -72.34 37.64 22.04
N GLN A 128 -72.64 37.53 23.34
CA GLN A 128 -73.83 38.16 23.92
C GLN A 128 -73.73 39.70 23.90
N PHE A 129 -72.57 40.26 24.23
CA PHE A 129 -72.29 41.71 24.18
C PHE A 129 -72.38 42.26 22.75
N ALA A 130 -71.81 41.55 21.76
CA ALA A 130 -71.95 41.89 20.35
C ALA A 130 -73.43 41.88 19.89
N LYS A 131 -74.22 40.90 20.34
CA LYS A 131 -75.68 40.82 20.08
C LYS A 131 -76.48 41.91 20.79
N GLN A 132 -76.06 42.35 21.98
CA GLN A 132 -76.73 43.43 22.70
C GLN A 132 -76.47 44.79 22.04
N LYS A 133 -75.25 45.03 21.53
CA LYS A 133 -74.88 46.23 20.74
C LYS A 133 -75.47 46.29 19.33
N THR A 134 -75.99 45.19 18.78
CA THR A 134 -76.54 45.13 17.41
C THR A 134 -78.07 45.16 17.35
N LYS A 135 -78.77 45.27 18.49
CA LYS A 135 -80.16 45.74 18.47
C LYS A 135 -80.18 47.24 18.13
N PRO A 136 -80.91 47.69 17.10
CA PRO A 136 -81.06 49.12 16.85
C PRO A 136 -81.80 49.76 18.04
N LYS A 137 -81.37 50.96 18.44
CA LYS A 137 -82.26 51.84 19.20
C LYS A 137 -83.41 52.24 18.29
N GLN A 138 -84.58 51.65 18.51
CA GLN A 138 -85.83 52.23 18.02
C GLN A 138 -85.95 53.61 18.68
N TYR A 139 -85.88 54.67 17.86
CA TYR A 139 -86.34 55.98 18.26
C TYR A 139 -87.86 55.92 18.28
N ASP A 140 -88.44 55.80 19.47
CA ASP A 140 -89.70 56.47 19.76
C ASP A 140 -89.38 57.80 20.41
N SER A 141 -89.98 58.87 19.89
CA SER A 141 -90.01 60.17 20.54
C SER A 141 -91.26 60.22 21.41
N ASP A 142 -91.07 60.36 22.71
CA ASP A 142 -92.09 60.91 23.59
C ASP A 142 -91.47 62.00 24.47
N GLU A 143 -92.26 62.97 24.89
CA GLU A 143 -91.80 64.19 25.57
C GLU A 143 -91.71 64.03 27.09
N THR A 144 -90.97 64.94 27.77
CA THR A 144 -90.88 65.08 29.24
C THR A 144 -90.15 63.91 29.95
N GLU A 145 -89.32 64.09 30.99
CA GLU A 145 -89.24 65.15 32.00
C GLU A 145 -87.80 65.62 32.32
N ALA A 146 -87.68 66.62 33.19
CA ALA A 146 -86.41 67.20 33.62
C ALA A 146 -85.67 66.32 34.66
N GLY A 147 -84.51 65.75 34.27
CA GLY A 147 -83.66 64.91 35.12
C GLY A 147 -82.30 65.53 35.44
N THR A 148 -82.25 66.48 36.37
CA THR A 148 -80.99 67.04 36.90
C THR A 148 -80.14 65.97 37.59
N PHE A 149 -78.83 65.83 37.27
CA PHE A 149 -77.81 65.60 38.30
C PHE A 149 -76.36 65.91 37.85
N VAL A 150 -75.78 66.91 38.54
CA VAL A 150 -74.37 67.16 38.90
C VAL A 150 -73.24 66.38 38.18
N SER A 151 -72.22 67.14 37.75
CA SER A 151 -70.82 66.75 37.97
C SER A 151 -69.98 67.96 38.43
N PRO A 152 -68.92 67.75 39.23
CA PRO A 152 -68.35 68.83 40.05
C PRO A 152 -67.09 69.47 39.44
N GLN A 153 -66.80 70.71 39.84
CA GLN A 153 -65.44 71.26 39.75
C GLN A 153 -65.13 72.15 40.96
N MET A 154 -63.87 72.14 41.40
CA MET A 154 -63.42 72.89 42.56
C MET A 154 -62.99 74.32 42.19
N SER A 155 -63.31 75.28 43.04
CA SER A 155 -62.59 76.56 43.12
C SER A 155 -62.41 76.98 44.58
N SER A 156 -61.15 77.20 44.95
CA SER A 156 -60.71 77.67 46.26
C SER A 156 -61.17 79.09 46.61
N LYS A 157 -61.20 79.40 47.93
CA LYS A 157 -60.69 80.63 48.61
C LYS A 157 -61.01 82.02 48.00
N SER A 158 -61.37 83.06 48.77
CA SER A 158 -61.48 83.18 50.23
C SER A 158 -62.12 84.52 50.65
N ASP A 159 -62.52 84.58 51.93
CA ASP A 159 -62.62 85.77 52.79
C ASP A 159 -63.62 86.90 52.54
N SER A 160 -64.49 87.06 53.56
CA SER A 160 -64.82 88.33 54.23
C SER A 160 -65.67 89.41 53.51
N SER A 161 -66.40 90.29 54.21
CA SER A 161 -67.02 90.25 55.57
C SER A 161 -67.86 91.53 55.76
N ARG A 162 -68.87 91.48 56.64
CA ARG A 162 -69.66 92.59 57.22
C ARG A 162 -70.90 93.09 56.44
N HIS A 163 -72.06 92.70 56.96
CA HIS A 163 -73.18 93.63 57.07
C HIS A 163 -72.80 94.82 57.98
N CYS A 164 -73.38 96.00 57.70
CA CYS A 164 -73.78 96.93 58.75
C CYS A 164 -74.95 97.79 58.25
N ARG A 165 -76.00 97.95 59.08
CA ARG A 165 -77.07 98.94 58.87
C ARG A 165 -76.80 100.13 59.79
N ALA A 166 -76.79 101.34 59.24
CA ALA A 166 -76.98 102.60 59.94
C ALA A 166 -77.58 103.58 58.90
N ALA A 167 -78.81 104.10 59.04
CA ALA A 167 -79.36 104.98 60.07
C ALA A 167 -79.25 106.47 59.67
N TRP A 168 -80.33 107.22 59.89
CA TRP A 168 -80.49 108.61 59.44
C TRP A 168 -79.74 109.64 60.30
N SER A 169 -79.75 110.87 59.79
CA SER A 169 -79.65 112.16 60.49
C SER A 169 -78.31 112.89 60.40
N SER A 170 -78.35 114.04 59.73
CA SER A 170 -77.52 115.21 60.04
C SER A 170 -78.15 116.47 59.43
N THR A 171 -79.04 117.10 60.18
CA THR A 171 -79.49 118.46 59.91
C THR A 171 -78.29 119.40 59.96
N LYS A 172 -78.11 120.26 58.94
CA LYS A 172 -77.18 121.39 59.02
C LYS A 172 -77.89 122.67 58.61
N SER A 173 -78.15 123.51 59.60
CA SER A 173 -78.49 124.91 59.39
C SER A 173 -77.32 125.63 58.74
N PHE A 174 -77.60 126.54 57.82
CA PHE A 174 -76.69 127.60 57.44
C PHE A 174 -77.48 128.90 57.28
N GLU A 175 -77.07 129.92 58.03
CA GLU A 175 -77.51 131.28 57.81
C GLU A 175 -76.81 131.85 56.57
N PHE A 176 -77.49 132.73 55.83
CA PHE A 176 -76.77 133.78 55.13
C PHE A 176 -77.60 135.06 55.04
N SER A 177 -76.93 136.20 55.24
CA SER A 177 -77.56 137.52 55.27
C SER A 177 -77.64 138.12 53.87
N PRO A 178 -78.76 138.77 53.47
CA PRO A 178 -78.86 139.47 52.19
C PRO A 178 -78.20 140.85 52.27
N GLN A 179 -77.00 140.97 51.69
CA GLN A 179 -76.38 142.26 51.41
C GLN A 179 -76.48 142.55 49.91
N ASN A 180 -77.24 143.59 49.52
CA ASN A 180 -76.91 144.42 48.35
C ASN A 180 -77.73 145.72 48.30
N THR A 181 -77.00 146.83 48.25
CA THR A 181 -77.40 148.15 47.75
C THR A 181 -77.35 148.19 46.22
N PRO A 182 -77.64 149.33 45.56
CA PRO A 182 -78.69 150.31 45.81
C PRO A 182 -79.55 150.56 44.54
N CYS A 183 -80.62 151.36 44.64
CA CYS A 183 -81.09 152.13 43.48
C CYS A 183 -81.57 153.51 43.90
N ASN A 184 -81.15 154.55 43.17
CA ASN A 184 -81.57 155.92 43.41
C ASN A 184 -82.80 156.25 42.58
N THR A 185 -83.85 156.73 43.23
CA THR A 185 -84.79 157.68 42.62
C THR A 185 -84.88 158.90 43.51
N LYS A 186 -84.27 160.01 43.06
CA LYS A 186 -84.85 161.31 43.37
C LYS A 186 -86.22 161.34 42.70
N ASP A 187 -87.23 161.86 43.38
CA ASP A 187 -87.80 163.15 43.02
C ASP A 187 -88.92 163.55 44.01
N ASP A 188 -89.36 164.78 43.83
CA ASP A 188 -90.24 165.58 44.68
C ASP A 188 -91.38 164.87 45.42
N ARG A 189 -91.61 165.34 46.65
CA ARG A 189 -92.90 165.23 47.34
C ARG A 189 -93.77 166.47 47.07
N PRO A 190 -94.65 166.48 46.05
CA PRO A 190 -95.84 167.32 46.11
C PRO A 190 -96.82 166.71 47.11
N SER A 191 -96.85 167.21 48.34
CA SER A 191 -97.93 166.87 49.29
C SER A 191 -99.27 167.37 48.71
N LYS A 192 -100.15 166.46 48.28
CA LYS A 192 -101.48 166.81 47.75
C LYS A 192 -102.56 165.82 48.20
N SER A 193 -103.61 166.41 48.76
CA SER A 193 -104.97 165.87 48.98
C SER A 193 -105.11 164.47 49.61
N CYS A 194 -105.57 164.51 50.86
CA CYS A 194 -106.28 163.46 51.58
C CYS A 194 -107.20 162.60 50.69
N GLN A 195 -107.20 161.28 50.92
CA GLN A 195 -108.27 160.41 50.41
C GLN A 195 -109.59 160.75 51.10
N THR A 196 -110.65 160.97 50.32
CA THR A 196 -112.04 160.86 50.78
C THR A 196 -112.45 159.39 50.85
N VAL A 197 -113.54 159.08 51.57
CA VAL A 197 -114.03 157.71 51.79
C VAL A 197 -114.34 156.95 50.49
N GLU A 198 -114.75 157.66 49.43
CA GLU A 198 -114.95 157.08 48.09
C GLU A 198 -113.62 156.68 47.44
N SER A 199 -112.57 157.47 47.62
CA SER A 199 -111.23 157.23 47.06
C SER A 199 -110.40 156.17 47.80
N SER A 200 -110.90 155.63 48.91
CA SER A 200 -110.34 154.43 49.56
C SER A 200 -110.85 153.10 48.98
N LEU A 201 -111.86 153.13 48.10
CA LEU A 201 -112.46 151.93 47.49
C LEU A 201 -111.76 151.47 46.20
N ILE A 202 -110.81 152.25 45.67
CA ILE A 202 -110.10 151.96 44.42
C ILE A 202 -108.58 151.96 44.69
N PRO A 203 -107.82 150.93 44.28
CA PRO A 203 -106.37 150.91 44.47
C PRO A 203 -105.70 152.04 43.67
N CYS A 204 -104.69 152.68 44.27
CA CYS A 204 -103.88 153.66 43.54
C CYS A 204 -103.11 152.99 42.39
N ASN A 205 -102.67 153.78 41.40
CA ASN A 205 -102.00 153.28 40.19
C ASN A 205 -100.84 152.31 40.49
N ALA A 206 -100.01 152.62 41.51
CA ALA A 206 -98.93 151.72 41.95
C ALA A 206 -99.45 150.36 42.47
N CYS A 207 -100.51 150.35 43.29
CA CYS A 207 -101.13 149.13 43.76
C CYS A 207 -101.79 148.33 42.63
N HIS A 208 -102.46 148.99 41.68
CA HIS A 208 -103.04 148.34 40.50
C HIS A 208 -101.95 147.71 39.62
N GLN A 209 -100.83 148.41 39.40
CA GLN A 209 -99.69 147.88 38.65
C GLN A 209 -99.07 146.66 39.35
N VAL A 210 -98.91 146.71 40.68
CA VAL A 210 -98.43 145.55 41.47
C VAL A 210 -99.40 144.37 41.36
N GLN A 211 -100.71 144.60 41.49
CA GLN A 211 -101.73 143.55 41.28
C GLN A 211 -101.66 142.97 39.85
N SER A 212 -101.53 143.79 38.81
CA SER A 212 -101.41 143.29 37.43
C SER A 212 -100.13 142.48 37.19
N ILE A 213 -99.02 142.80 37.86
CA ILE A 213 -97.78 142.00 37.78
C ILE A 213 -97.97 140.69 38.52
N LEU A 214 -98.50 140.74 39.74
CA LEU A 214 -98.77 139.59 40.61
C LEU A 214 -99.69 138.55 39.93
N ARG A 215 -100.67 139.01 39.15
CA ARG A 215 -101.50 138.14 38.30
C ARG A 215 -100.68 137.44 37.23
N LYS A 216 -99.99 138.20 36.38
CA LYS A 216 -99.17 137.66 35.27
C LYS A 216 -98.08 136.69 35.73
N THR A 217 -97.49 136.89 36.91
CA THR A 217 -96.53 135.93 37.49
C THR A 217 -97.20 134.71 38.12
N GLY A 218 -98.49 134.77 38.41
CA GLY A 218 -99.32 133.67 38.89
C GLY A 218 -99.78 132.79 37.75
N ASP A 219 -100.35 133.38 36.71
CA ASP A 219 -100.82 132.69 35.50
C ASP A 219 -99.67 131.86 34.89
N ALA A 220 -98.51 132.50 34.67
CA ALA A 220 -97.31 131.83 34.17
C ALA A 220 -96.72 130.76 35.12
N LEU A 221 -97.03 130.82 36.43
CA LEU A 221 -96.63 129.80 37.40
C LEU A 221 -97.60 128.60 37.37
N VAL A 222 -98.90 128.84 37.14
CA VAL A 222 -99.88 127.77 36.89
C VAL A 222 -99.53 127.01 35.62
N ASP A 223 -99.27 127.73 34.52
CA ASP A 223 -98.88 127.14 33.23
C ASP A 223 -97.64 126.26 33.36
N LEU A 224 -96.60 126.76 34.05
CA LEU A 224 -95.36 126.00 34.30
C LEU A 224 -95.61 124.76 35.17
N PHE A 225 -96.45 124.86 36.19
CA PHE A 225 -96.82 123.71 37.01
C PHE A 225 -97.60 122.67 36.21
N GLN A 226 -98.51 123.10 35.34
CA GLN A 226 -99.25 122.22 34.45
C GLN A 226 -98.34 121.54 33.41
N SER A 227 -97.35 122.25 32.85
CA SER A 227 -96.40 121.65 31.89
C SER A 227 -95.45 120.63 32.51
N GLU A 228 -95.01 120.86 33.76
CA GLU A 228 -94.15 119.93 34.52
C GLU A 228 -94.95 118.84 35.27
N GLY A 229 -96.29 118.81 35.16
CA GLY A 229 -97.17 117.85 35.83
C GLY A 229 -97.22 117.99 37.36
N LEU A 230 -96.93 119.18 37.89
CA LEU A 230 -96.86 119.48 39.32
C LEU A 230 -98.17 120.09 39.84
N PRO A 231 -98.61 119.76 41.07
CA PRO A 231 -99.81 120.35 41.65
C PRO A 231 -99.56 121.81 42.07
N CYS A 232 -100.31 122.74 41.48
CA CYS A 232 -100.30 124.16 41.84
C CYS A 232 -101.26 124.44 43.01
N SER A 233 -100.83 125.28 43.96
CA SER A 233 -101.62 125.79 45.08
C SER A 233 -102.35 127.09 44.75
N LEU A 234 -101.81 127.88 43.81
CA LEU A 234 -102.45 129.11 43.35
C LEU A 234 -103.69 128.82 42.48
N GLN A 235 -103.69 127.75 41.68
CA GLN A 235 -104.77 127.45 40.72
C GLN A 235 -106.18 127.33 41.38
N PRO A 236 -106.37 126.63 42.52
CA PRO A 236 -107.65 126.66 43.24
C PRO A 236 -108.01 128.03 43.86
N PHE A 237 -107.00 128.88 44.12
CA PHE A 237 -107.20 130.23 44.65
C PHE A 237 -107.64 131.20 43.54
N LEU A 238 -107.15 131.05 42.31
CA LEU A 238 -107.63 131.80 41.15
C LEU A 238 -109.15 131.68 41.01
N ALA A 239 -109.65 130.45 40.94
CA ALA A 239 -111.08 130.14 40.80
C ALA A 239 -111.94 130.54 42.01
N ALA A 240 -111.33 130.90 43.15
CA ALA A 240 -112.02 131.38 44.34
C ALA A 240 -112.05 132.92 44.45
N VAL A 241 -111.30 133.62 43.60
CA VAL A 241 -111.14 135.09 43.59
C VAL A 241 -111.56 135.66 42.21
N GLU A 242 -111.98 134.82 41.27
CA GLU A 242 -112.44 135.18 39.92
C GLU A 242 -113.55 136.25 39.95
N ASP A 243 -114.57 136.06 40.79
CA ASP A 243 -115.68 137.02 40.97
C ASP A 243 -115.21 138.43 41.42
N THR A 244 -114.17 138.53 42.26
CA THR A 244 -113.62 139.83 42.69
C THR A 244 -112.58 140.39 41.72
N LEU A 245 -112.01 139.55 40.86
CA LEU A 245 -111.14 139.95 39.77
C LEU A 245 -111.90 140.62 38.62
N GLU A 246 -113.15 140.24 38.36
CA GLU A 246 -114.01 140.91 37.36
C GLU A 246 -114.25 142.40 37.71
N LEU A 247 -114.33 142.75 39.01
CA LEU A 247 -114.40 144.14 39.46
C LEU A 247 -113.04 144.88 39.38
N GLY A 248 -111.97 144.22 38.92
CA GLY A 248 -110.69 144.83 38.57
C GLY A 248 -109.76 145.17 39.74
N HIS A 249 -110.15 144.89 40.99
CA HIS A 249 -109.39 145.23 42.19
C HIS A 249 -109.41 144.11 43.24
N MET A 250 -108.23 143.62 43.61
CA MET A 250 -108.08 142.64 44.71
C MET A 250 -108.03 143.37 46.06
N THR A 251 -108.56 142.75 47.12
CA THR A 251 -108.38 143.26 48.49
C THR A 251 -106.95 143.03 49.00
N ALA A 252 -106.58 143.70 50.09
CA ALA A 252 -105.29 143.47 50.75
C ALA A 252 -105.15 142.03 51.30
N GLY A 253 -106.27 141.37 51.62
CA GLY A 253 -106.29 139.95 52.01
C GLY A 253 -105.95 139.03 50.84
N ASP A 254 -106.61 139.23 49.70
CA ASP A 254 -106.42 138.40 48.51
C ASP A 254 -104.99 138.51 47.97
N VAL A 255 -104.43 139.74 47.93
CA VAL A 255 -103.04 139.98 47.54
C VAL A 255 -102.05 139.26 48.46
N ALA A 256 -102.32 139.23 49.76
CA ALA A 256 -101.49 138.52 50.73
C ALA A 256 -101.62 136.99 50.60
N GLN A 257 -102.81 136.45 50.36
CA GLN A 257 -103.02 135.01 50.15
C GLN A 257 -102.41 134.54 48.83
N TRP A 258 -102.60 135.30 47.73
CA TRP A 258 -101.98 135.07 46.42
C TRP A 258 -100.46 134.98 46.54
N ALA A 259 -99.83 135.95 47.21
CA ALA A 259 -98.38 135.96 47.40
C ALA A 259 -97.87 134.77 48.24
N ASN A 260 -98.66 134.29 49.21
CA ASN A 260 -98.31 133.11 50.00
C ASN A 260 -98.40 131.80 49.18
N GLU A 261 -99.44 131.60 48.38
CA GLU A 261 -99.57 130.39 47.56
C GLU A 261 -98.60 130.41 46.37
N GLN A 262 -98.32 131.56 45.74
CA GLN A 262 -97.18 131.71 44.82
C GLN A 262 -95.85 131.32 45.48
N LEU A 263 -95.57 131.82 46.69
CA LEU A 263 -94.34 131.50 47.40
C LEU A 263 -94.26 130.00 47.78
N ARG A 264 -95.40 129.37 48.06
CA ARG A 264 -95.50 127.93 48.32
C ARG A 264 -95.20 127.11 47.07
N ASP A 265 -95.72 127.51 45.92
CA ASP A 265 -95.45 126.83 44.65
C ASP A 265 -94.02 127.08 44.16
N MET A 266 -93.49 128.30 44.27
CA MET A 266 -92.07 128.57 44.01
C MET A 266 -91.14 127.70 44.88
N ARG A 267 -91.52 127.39 46.12
CA ARG A 267 -90.80 126.41 46.98
C ARG A 267 -90.96 124.97 46.49
N ARG A 268 -92.14 124.55 46.00
CA ARG A 268 -92.34 123.22 45.37
C ARG A 268 -91.46 123.07 44.13
N LEU A 269 -91.43 124.08 43.25
CA LEU A 269 -90.61 124.10 42.04
C LEU A 269 -89.11 124.07 42.37
N ALA A 270 -88.66 124.90 43.32
CA ALA A 270 -87.28 124.89 43.78
C ALA A 270 -86.86 123.51 44.33
N LYS A 271 -87.75 122.82 45.06
CA LYS A 271 -87.51 121.43 45.49
C LYS A 271 -87.47 120.48 44.30
N HIS A 272 -88.45 120.51 43.39
CA HIS A 272 -88.50 119.61 42.23
C HIS A 272 -87.23 119.76 41.36
N LEU A 273 -86.82 120.98 41.05
CA LEU A 273 -85.58 121.27 40.32
C LEU A 273 -84.34 120.75 41.07
N GLN A 274 -84.32 120.80 42.40
CA GLN A 274 -83.22 120.25 43.20
C GLN A 274 -83.23 118.71 43.21
N ASP A 275 -84.40 118.08 43.33
CA ASP A 275 -84.57 116.62 43.28
C ASP A 275 -84.15 116.09 41.89
N VAL A 276 -84.57 116.74 40.79
CA VAL A 276 -84.12 116.44 39.42
C VAL A 276 -82.60 116.63 39.28
N ARG A 277 -82.03 117.76 39.71
CA ARG A 277 -80.57 117.98 39.67
C ARG A 277 -79.80 116.91 40.45
N SER A 278 -80.34 116.45 41.58
CA SER A 278 -79.73 115.41 42.42
C SER A 278 -79.72 114.01 41.78
N THR A 279 -80.66 113.72 40.86
CA THR A 279 -80.72 112.44 40.13
C THR A 279 -79.94 112.47 38.82
N VAL A 280 -79.82 113.63 38.16
CA VAL A 280 -79.08 113.77 36.89
C VAL A 280 -77.61 113.37 37.02
N GLN A 281 -76.90 113.73 38.10
CA GLN A 281 -75.48 113.40 38.22
C GLN A 281 -75.25 111.88 38.41
N PRO A 282 -75.90 111.17 39.36
CA PRO A 282 -75.81 109.71 39.45
C PRO A 282 -76.20 108.96 38.17
N LEU A 283 -77.11 109.51 37.36
CA LEU A 283 -77.45 108.92 36.05
C LEU A 283 -76.32 109.11 35.02
N LYS A 284 -75.67 110.28 34.99
CA LYS A 284 -74.46 110.51 34.16
C LYS A 284 -73.32 109.60 34.59
N ASP A 285 -73.08 109.46 35.90
CA ASP A 285 -72.00 108.62 36.44
C ASP A 285 -72.23 107.14 36.10
N ARG A 286 -73.48 106.66 36.22
CA ARG A 286 -73.88 105.30 35.82
C ARG A 286 -73.78 105.08 34.31
N LEU A 287 -74.11 106.08 33.49
CA LEU A 287 -73.96 106.00 32.03
C LEU A 287 -72.48 105.90 31.65
N ALA A 288 -71.63 106.78 32.16
CA ALA A 288 -70.19 106.76 31.92
C ALA A 288 -69.57 105.41 32.37
N ALA A 289 -69.95 104.90 33.54
CA ALA A 289 -69.52 103.58 33.99
C ALA A 289 -69.93 102.47 33.00
N ALA A 290 -71.20 102.42 32.58
CA ALA A 290 -71.69 101.44 31.61
C ALA A 290 -71.00 101.55 30.24
N GLU A 291 -70.65 102.76 29.79
CA GLU A 291 -69.88 102.96 28.57
C GLU A 291 -68.44 102.45 28.68
N THR A 292 -67.78 102.63 29.84
CA THR A 292 -66.45 102.05 30.07
C THR A 292 -66.47 100.52 30.16
N GLU A 293 -67.49 99.91 30.76
CA GLU A 293 -67.65 98.45 30.76
C GLU A 293 -67.93 97.91 29.35
N ARG A 294 -68.80 98.59 28.57
CA ARG A 294 -69.02 98.25 27.15
C ARG A 294 -67.71 98.27 26.35
N GLU A 295 -66.83 99.26 26.57
CA GLU A 295 -65.55 99.33 25.87
C GLU A 295 -64.53 98.29 26.35
N LYS A 296 -64.55 97.93 27.65
CA LYS A 296 -63.78 96.78 28.17
C LYS A 296 -64.22 95.48 27.51
N PHE A 297 -65.53 95.20 27.43
CA PHE A 297 -66.06 94.00 26.78
C PHE A 297 -65.77 93.99 25.27
N ARG A 298 -65.91 95.12 24.58
CA ARG A 298 -65.51 95.29 23.16
C ARG A 298 -64.02 95.00 22.97
N SER A 299 -63.17 95.53 23.84
CA SER A 299 -61.72 95.28 23.83
C SER A 299 -61.36 93.83 24.10
N GLN A 300 -62.07 93.15 25.00
CA GLN A 300 -61.90 91.71 25.28
C GLN A 300 -62.33 90.87 24.08
N LEU A 301 -63.52 91.10 23.52
CA LEU A 301 -64.05 90.38 22.36
C LEU A 301 -63.15 90.55 21.13
N ASN A 302 -62.60 91.75 20.90
CA ASN A 302 -61.64 91.98 19.81
C ASN A 302 -60.31 91.23 20.02
N ARG A 303 -59.88 90.97 21.26
CA ARG A 303 -58.69 90.16 21.57
C ARG A 303 -58.98 88.68 21.34
N THR A 304 -60.03 88.14 21.95
CA THR A 304 -60.37 86.71 21.82
C THR A 304 -60.72 86.33 20.37
N GLN A 305 -61.38 87.22 19.61
CA GLN A 305 -61.62 87.02 18.18
C GLN A 305 -60.32 86.98 17.36
N LYS A 306 -59.31 87.77 17.73
CA LYS A 306 -57.99 87.77 17.08
C LYS A 306 -57.19 86.52 17.45
N GLU A 307 -57.18 86.15 18.73
CA GLU A 307 -56.51 84.95 19.26
C GLU A 307 -57.09 83.68 18.63
N PHE A 308 -58.43 83.57 18.58
CA PHE A 308 -59.13 82.48 17.90
C PHE A 308 -58.78 82.42 16.41
N LYS A 309 -58.79 83.56 15.70
CA LYS A 309 -58.38 83.60 14.29
C LYS A 309 -56.93 83.12 14.09
N GLN A 310 -56.00 83.55 14.93
CA GLN A 310 -54.59 83.14 14.85
C GLN A 310 -54.41 81.65 15.11
N GLU A 311 -55.15 81.08 16.07
CA GLU A 311 -55.08 79.64 16.35
C GLU A 311 -55.74 78.81 15.23
N VAL A 312 -56.81 79.30 14.60
CA VAL A 312 -57.39 78.69 13.38
C VAL A 312 -56.41 78.73 12.20
N GLU A 313 -55.74 79.86 11.95
CA GLU A 313 -54.71 79.98 10.91
C GLU A 313 -53.54 79.02 11.15
N LYS A 314 -53.11 78.88 12.42
CA LYS A 314 -52.09 77.92 12.88
C LYS A 314 -52.53 76.46 12.74
N HIS A 315 -53.76 76.12 13.11
CA HIS A 315 -54.32 74.79 12.87
C HIS A 315 -54.39 74.46 11.37
N GLN A 316 -54.82 75.40 10.53
CA GLN A 316 -54.88 75.20 9.08
C GLN A 316 -53.49 74.96 8.46
N ALA A 317 -52.48 75.72 8.91
CA ALA A 317 -51.09 75.49 8.48
C ALA A 317 -50.57 74.10 8.91
N ASN A 318 -50.84 73.69 10.15
CA ASN A 318 -50.48 72.36 10.66
C ASN A 318 -51.17 71.23 9.87
N ILE A 319 -52.46 71.39 9.52
CA ILE A 319 -53.21 70.42 8.69
C ILE A 319 -52.54 70.26 7.32
N VAL A 320 -52.22 71.37 6.64
CA VAL A 320 -51.55 71.34 5.32
C VAL A 320 -50.15 70.68 5.41
N GLN A 321 -49.39 70.95 6.48
CA GLN A 321 -48.09 70.31 6.71
C GLN A 321 -48.22 68.79 6.97
N LEU A 322 -49.22 68.37 7.74
CA LEU A 322 -49.50 66.96 8.02
C LEU A 322 -49.99 66.24 6.76
N GLU A 323 -50.89 66.84 5.98
CA GLU A 323 -51.30 66.30 4.67
C GLU A 323 -50.13 66.13 3.70
N PHE A 324 -49.22 67.12 3.61
CA PHE A 324 -48.03 67.01 2.76
C PHE A 324 -47.10 65.89 3.23
N SER A 325 -46.94 65.75 4.55
CA SER A 325 -46.13 64.69 5.17
C SER A 325 -46.72 63.31 4.92
N LEU A 326 -48.05 63.16 5.06
CA LEU A 326 -48.80 61.95 4.73
C LEU A 326 -48.65 61.59 3.25
N ARG A 327 -48.92 62.53 2.33
CA ARG A 327 -48.73 62.34 0.88
C ARG A 327 -47.27 62.05 0.49
N LYS A 328 -46.28 62.36 1.34
CA LYS A 328 -44.89 61.94 1.15
C LYS A 328 -44.67 60.50 1.62
N ALA A 329 -45.17 60.15 2.81
CA ALA A 329 -45.11 58.80 3.35
C ALA A 329 -45.81 57.77 2.43
N GLU A 330 -47.02 58.08 1.96
CA GLU A 330 -47.80 57.26 1.01
C GLU A 330 -47.04 56.95 -0.28
N ARG A 331 -46.29 57.93 -0.82
CA ARG A 331 -45.46 57.73 -2.02
C ARG A 331 -44.27 56.82 -1.72
N SER A 332 -43.51 57.09 -0.65
CA SER A 332 -42.41 56.21 -0.26
C SER A 332 -42.87 54.79 0.08
N MET A 333 -44.08 54.62 0.62
CA MET A 333 -44.68 53.31 0.88
C MET A 333 -44.96 52.57 -0.43
N LYS A 334 -45.61 53.22 -1.40
CA LYS A 334 -45.87 52.64 -2.74
C LYS A 334 -44.59 52.32 -3.51
N GLU A 335 -43.55 53.15 -3.36
CA GLU A 335 -42.23 52.89 -3.95
C GLU A 335 -41.53 51.68 -3.30
N ILE A 336 -41.71 51.44 -2.00
CA ILE A 336 -41.22 50.24 -1.31
C ILE A 336 -42.05 49.01 -1.72
N GLU A 337 -43.38 49.14 -1.75
CA GLU A 337 -44.33 48.10 -2.16
C GLU A 337 -44.05 47.60 -3.58
N GLN A 338 -43.82 48.52 -4.52
CA GLN A 338 -43.45 48.18 -5.90
C GLN A 338 -42.10 47.44 -5.95
N ARG A 339 -41.06 47.91 -5.25
CA ARG A 339 -39.76 47.22 -5.20
C ARG A 339 -39.88 45.81 -4.63
N LEU A 340 -40.60 45.64 -3.52
CA LEU A 340 -40.86 44.32 -2.92
C LEU A 340 -41.68 43.42 -3.86
N GLN A 341 -42.60 43.98 -4.64
CA GLN A 341 -43.34 43.23 -5.66
C GLN A 341 -42.44 42.78 -6.82
N ASP A 342 -41.52 43.63 -7.26
CA ASP A 342 -40.58 43.33 -8.35
C ASP A 342 -39.51 42.31 -7.91
N GLU A 343 -38.94 42.47 -6.71
CA GLU A 343 -38.05 41.49 -6.06
C GLU A 343 -38.74 40.12 -5.89
N ASN A 344 -40.00 40.10 -5.47
CA ASN A 344 -40.81 38.88 -5.34
C ASN A 344 -41.09 38.21 -6.70
N GLN A 345 -41.26 38.99 -7.78
CA GLN A 345 -41.36 38.45 -9.13
C GLN A 345 -40.02 37.87 -9.63
N GLN A 346 -38.91 38.57 -9.38
CA GLN A 346 -37.57 38.09 -9.69
C GLN A 346 -37.28 36.76 -8.97
N LEU A 347 -37.43 36.71 -7.65
CA LEU A 347 -37.20 35.51 -6.84
C LEU A 347 -38.06 34.31 -7.28
N LYS A 348 -39.30 34.54 -7.73
CA LYS A 348 -40.15 33.49 -8.34
C LYS A 348 -39.57 32.99 -9.67
N SER A 349 -39.10 33.88 -10.54
CA SER A 349 -38.47 33.49 -11.80
C SER A 349 -37.16 32.71 -11.61
N GLU A 350 -36.35 33.12 -10.63
CA GLU A 350 -35.12 32.42 -10.23
C GLU A 350 -35.44 31.05 -9.64
N THR A 351 -36.43 30.95 -8.75
CA THR A 351 -36.90 29.68 -8.17
C THR A 351 -37.36 28.70 -9.26
N LEU A 352 -38.13 29.16 -10.25
CA LEU A 352 -38.58 28.32 -11.37
C LEU A 352 -37.39 27.87 -12.25
N SER A 353 -36.42 28.76 -12.51
CA SER A 353 -35.19 28.44 -13.24
C SER A 353 -34.32 27.40 -12.51
N LEU A 354 -34.21 27.53 -11.18
CA LEU A 354 -33.48 26.58 -10.33
C LEU A 354 -34.18 25.21 -10.27
N GLU A 355 -35.51 25.15 -10.17
CA GLU A 355 -36.25 23.89 -10.19
C GLU A 355 -36.17 23.21 -11.58
N ALA A 356 -36.20 23.99 -12.67
CA ALA A 356 -35.95 23.48 -14.02
C ALA A 356 -34.53 22.89 -14.16
N SER A 357 -33.50 23.61 -13.70
CA SER A 357 -32.11 23.11 -13.68
C SER A 357 -31.97 21.83 -12.85
N LYS A 358 -32.55 21.82 -11.63
CA LYS A 358 -32.59 20.68 -10.71
C LYS A 358 -33.32 19.46 -11.28
N SER A 359 -34.38 19.65 -12.06
CA SER A 359 -35.08 18.55 -12.75
C SER A 359 -34.23 17.98 -13.91
N SER A 360 -33.58 18.82 -14.72
CA SER A 360 -32.63 18.35 -15.75
C SER A 360 -31.40 17.64 -15.15
N LEU A 361 -30.93 18.07 -13.97
CA LEU A 361 -29.86 17.37 -13.25
C LEU A 361 -30.32 16.01 -12.72
N ARG A 362 -31.55 15.89 -12.20
CA ARG A 362 -32.14 14.60 -11.79
C ARG A 362 -32.29 13.63 -12.98
N GLU A 363 -32.73 14.12 -14.12
CA GLU A 363 -32.81 13.36 -15.38
C GLU A 363 -31.43 12.83 -15.81
N LYS A 364 -30.40 13.69 -15.81
CA LYS A 364 -29.02 13.28 -16.11
C LYS A 364 -28.48 12.25 -15.12
N VAL A 365 -28.79 12.38 -13.83
CA VAL A 365 -28.40 11.39 -12.81
C VAL A 365 -29.12 10.06 -13.03
N ALA A 366 -30.40 10.05 -13.41
CA ALA A 366 -31.12 8.82 -13.76
C ALA A 366 -30.46 8.13 -14.98
N VAL A 367 -30.22 8.85 -16.07
CA VAL A 367 -29.55 8.29 -17.27
C VAL A 367 -28.14 7.77 -16.94
N GLN A 368 -27.39 8.44 -16.05
CA GLN A 368 -26.10 7.93 -15.58
C GLN A 368 -26.23 6.68 -14.71
N GLN A 369 -27.28 6.58 -13.88
CA GLN A 369 -27.56 5.42 -13.05
C GLN A 369 -27.96 4.20 -13.88
N ASP A 370 -28.78 4.39 -14.91
CA ASP A 370 -29.19 3.35 -15.86
C ASP A 370 -27.98 2.84 -16.66
N MET A 371 -27.12 3.76 -17.12
CA MET A 371 -25.86 3.42 -17.81
C MET A 371 -24.89 2.64 -16.90
N LEU A 372 -24.79 3.00 -15.61
CA LEU A 372 -24.00 2.23 -14.64
C LEU A 372 -24.56 0.82 -14.43
N GLN A 373 -25.88 0.67 -14.30
CA GLN A 373 -26.51 -0.66 -14.18
C GLN A 373 -26.29 -1.54 -15.43
N ALA A 374 -26.32 -0.94 -16.63
CA ALA A 374 -25.98 -1.64 -17.86
C ALA A 374 -24.52 -2.13 -17.88
N LEU A 375 -23.57 -1.29 -17.46
CA LEU A 375 -22.15 -1.66 -17.35
C LEU A 375 -21.88 -2.68 -16.24
N GLU A 376 -22.63 -2.63 -15.13
CA GLU A 376 -22.57 -3.65 -14.08
C GLU A 376 -23.10 -5.01 -14.58
N HIS A 377 -24.15 -5.02 -15.40
CA HIS A 377 -24.66 -6.23 -16.03
C HIS A 377 -23.71 -6.81 -17.09
N GLU A 378 -23.13 -5.96 -17.95
CA GLU A 378 -22.11 -6.36 -18.93
C GLU A 378 -20.87 -6.94 -18.24
N LYS A 379 -20.38 -6.28 -17.18
CA LYS A 379 -19.31 -6.79 -16.31
C LYS A 379 -19.64 -8.15 -15.72
N HIS A 380 -20.86 -8.37 -15.23
CA HIS A 380 -21.26 -9.68 -14.71
C HIS A 380 -21.30 -10.76 -15.80
N THR A 381 -21.80 -10.44 -16.99
CA THR A 381 -21.79 -11.34 -18.15
C THR A 381 -20.35 -11.72 -18.54
N LEU A 382 -19.44 -10.75 -18.63
CA LEU A 382 -18.03 -10.99 -18.90
C LEU A 382 -17.34 -11.80 -17.79
N GLN A 383 -17.74 -11.65 -16.53
CA GLN A 383 -17.26 -12.50 -15.43
C GLN A 383 -17.74 -13.94 -15.57
N GLU A 384 -18.99 -14.17 -16.00
CA GLU A 384 -19.52 -15.51 -16.27
C GLU A 384 -18.83 -16.17 -17.49
N GLU A 385 -18.57 -15.40 -18.56
CA GLU A 385 -17.81 -15.87 -19.72
C GLU A 385 -16.37 -16.25 -19.34
N VAL A 386 -15.66 -15.41 -18.57
CA VAL A 386 -14.30 -15.73 -18.08
C VAL A 386 -14.30 -16.98 -17.20
N MET A 387 -15.30 -17.14 -16.32
CA MET A 387 -15.45 -18.35 -15.50
C MET A 387 -15.77 -19.60 -16.34
N ALA A 388 -16.49 -19.46 -17.45
CA ALA A 388 -16.76 -20.55 -18.39
C ALA A 388 -15.50 -20.95 -19.19
N VAL A 389 -14.75 -19.97 -19.70
CA VAL A 389 -13.45 -20.19 -20.37
C VAL A 389 -12.46 -20.87 -19.42
N HIS A 390 -12.34 -20.40 -18.17
CA HIS A 390 -11.41 -20.96 -17.22
C HIS A 390 -11.71 -22.44 -16.90
N ARG A 391 -12.99 -22.83 -16.78
CA ARG A 391 -13.40 -24.24 -16.64
C ARG A 391 -13.03 -25.10 -17.86
N LEU A 392 -13.15 -24.55 -19.07
CA LEU A 392 -12.73 -25.23 -20.30
C LEU A 392 -11.20 -25.38 -20.37
N GLU A 393 -10.44 -24.40 -19.86
CA GLU A 393 -8.99 -24.49 -19.70
C GLU A 393 -8.59 -25.52 -18.64
N GLU A 394 -9.25 -25.57 -17.47
CA GLU A 394 -9.04 -26.61 -16.45
C GLU A 394 -9.33 -28.01 -17.00
N GLU A 395 -10.43 -28.18 -17.74
CA GLU A 395 -10.74 -29.42 -18.43
C GLU A 395 -9.69 -29.81 -19.48
N ALA A 396 -9.21 -28.84 -20.28
CA ALA A 396 -8.18 -29.08 -21.28
C ALA A 396 -6.83 -29.45 -20.64
N CYS A 397 -6.43 -28.73 -19.58
CA CYS A 397 -5.26 -29.04 -18.76
C CYS A 397 -5.37 -30.45 -18.15
N SER A 398 -6.52 -30.82 -17.60
CA SER A 398 -6.76 -32.17 -17.06
C SER A 398 -6.61 -33.27 -18.12
N LYS A 399 -7.19 -33.06 -19.32
CA LYS A 399 -7.06 -33.98 -20.46
C LYS A 399 -5.62 -34.10 -20.96
N LEU A 400 -4.87 -32.98 -20.99
CA LEU A 400 -3.45 -32.96 -21.33
C LEU A 400 -2.58 -33.64 -20.25
N GLN A 401 -2.85 -33.41 -18.96
CA GLN A 401 -2.19 -34.05 -17.82
C GLN A 401 -2.33 -35.58 -17.89
N GLN A 402 -3.55 -36.07 -18.16
CA GLN A 402 -3.82 -37.50 -18.38
C GLN A 402 -3.04 -38.06 -19.58
N ARG A 403 -2.97 -37.31 -20.69
CA ARG A 403 -2.21 -37.72 -21.88
C ARG A 403 -0.70 -37.74 -21.64
N ILE A 404 -0.17 -36.77 -20.87
CA ILE A 404 1.24 -36.75 -20.44
C ILE A 404 1.54 -37.98 -19.56
N GLN A 405 0.71 -38.28 -18.56
CA GLN A 405 0.88 -39.47 -17.72
C GLN A 405 0.82 -40.77 -18.54
N GLN A 406 -0.11 -40.86 -19.51
CA GLN A 406 -0.20 -42.01 -20.41
C GLN A 406 1.08 -42.19 -21.26
N LEU A 407 1.63 -41.09 -21.79
CA LEU A 407 2.87 -41.10 -22.56
C LEU A 407 4.09 -41.43 -21.69
N GLN A 408 4.16 -40.90 -20.47
CA GLN A 408 5.20 -41.27 -19.49
C GLN A 408 5.17 -42.78 -19.20
N ASN A 409 3.99 -43.34 -18.94
CA ASN A 409 3.84 -44.78 -18.72
C ASN A 409 4.29 -45.60 -19.94
N GLN A 410 3.96 -45.17 -21.17
CA GLN A 410 4.42 -45.80 -22.40
C GLN A 410 5.95 -45.72 -22.58
N VAL A 411 6.56 -44.58 -22.24
CA VAL A 411 8.03 -44.42 -22.25
C VAL A 411 8.69 -45.34 -21.22
N SER A 412 8.17 -45.43 -19.99
CA SER A 412 8.66 -46.37 -18.98
C SER A 412 8.55 -47.83 -19.43
N GLU A 413 7.44 -48.21 -20.07
CA GLU A 413 7.25 -49.57 -20.60
C GLU A 413 8.22 -49.87 -21.76
N MET A 414 8.43 -48.92 -22.67
CA MET A 414 9.43 -49.04 -23.73
C MET A 414 10.86 -49.10 -23.20
N GLN A 415 11.19 -48.35 -22.13
CA GLN A 415 12.48 -48.42 -21.46
C GLN A 415 12.72 -49.81 -20.87
N VAL A 416 11.76 -50.37 -20.12
CA VAL A 416 11.86 -51.74 -19.57
C VAL A 416 11.98 -52.79 -20.69
N ARG A 417 11.31 -52.60 -21.84
CA ARG A 417 11.51 -53.46 -23.02
C ARG A 417 12.91 -53.32 -23.62
N LEU A 418 13.43 -52.10 -23.75
CA LEU A 418 14.78 -51.83 -24.24
C LEU A 418 15.85 -52.45 -23.31
N ASP A 419 15.70 -52.29 -22.00
CA ASP A 419 16.62 -52.86 -21.00
C ASP A 419 16.62 -54.39 -21.03
N LYS A 420 15.47 -55.01 -21.32
CA LYS A 420 15.35 -56.46 -21.53
C LYS A 420 16.07 -56.93 -22.79
N GLU A 421 15.98 -56.19 -23.91
CA GLU A 421 16.74 -56.53 -25.12
C GLU A 421 18.25 -56.25 -24.94
N ASN A 422 18.63 -55.18 -24.23
CA ASN A 422 20.01 -54.91 -23.83
C ASN A 422 20.58 -56.05 -22.96
N ALA A 423 19.81 -56.58 -22.00
CA ALA A 423 20.22 -57.71 -21.17
C ALA A 423 20.43 -59.00 -21.99
N LYS A 424 19.55 -59.28 -22.97
CA LYS A 424 19.74 -60.37 -23.93
C LYS A 424 21.00 -60.16 -24.78
N PHE A 425 21.21 -58.97 -25.32
CA PHE A 425 22.38 -58.62 -26.12
C PHE A 425 23.68 -58.87 -25.36
N HIS A 426 23.81 -58.34 -24.14
CA HIS A 426 24.98 -58.60 -23.28
C HIS A 426 25.15 -60.10 -22.96
N SER A 427 24.06 -60.88 -22.86
CA SER A 427 24.15 -62.33 -22.68
C SER A 427 24.64 -63.05 -23.94
N ALA A 428 24.20 -62.61 -25.13
CA ALA A 428 24.67 -63.11 -26.42
C ALA A 428 26.16 -62.75 -26.65
N CYS A 429 26.60 -61.55 -26.27
CA CYS A 429 28.02 -61.16 -26.28
C CYS A 429 28.86 -62.11 -25.43
N ARG A 430 28.48 -62.37 -24.17
CA ARG A 430 29.18 -63.33 -23.30
C ARG A 430 29.19 -64.76 -23.85
N GLN A 431 28.11 -65.18 -24.52
CA GLN A 431 28.08 -66.47 -25.22
C GLN A 431 29.05 -66.49 -26.41
N GLN A 432 29.11 -65.43 -27.21
CA GLN A 432 30.04 -65.28 -28.32
C GLN A 432 31.50 -65.25 -27.84
N GLU A 433 31.81 -64.53 -26.76
CA GLU A 433 33.13 -64.54 -26.11
C GLU A 433 33.51 -65.95 -25.63
N SER A 434 32.58 -66.68 -25.02
CA SER A 434 32.79 -68.08 -24.61
C SER A 434 33.03 -69.01 -25.80
N MET A 435 32.31 -68.84 -26.92
CA MET A 435 32.54 -69.61 -28.14
C MET A 435 33.88 -69.27 -28.79
N GLN A 436 34.29 -67.99 -28.84
CA GLN A 436 35.61 -67.58 -29.32
C GLN A 436 36.74 -68.09 -28.41
N ALA A 437 36.56 -68.11 -27.10
CA ALA A 437 37.52 -68.70 -26.16
C ALA A 437 37.68 -70.21 -26.40
N LYS A 438 36.57 -70.94 -26.60
CA LYS A 438 36.60 -72.36 -27.00
C LYS A 438 37.28 -72.57 -28.35
N GLN A 439 36.99 -71.74 -29.36
CA GLN A 439 37.63 -71.81 -30.67
C GLN A 439 39.14 -71.58 -30.58
N LYS A 440 39.59 -70.58 -29.82
CA LYS A 440 41.02 -70.35 -29.56
C LYS A 440 41.68 -71.52 -28.80
N SER A 441 40.99 -72.11 -27.83
CA SER A 441 41.49 -73.28 -27.10
C SER A 441 41.56 -74.55 -27.97
N LEU A 442 40.63 -74.71 -28.92
CA LEU A 442 40.66 -75.83 -29.88
C LEU A 442 41.77 -75.62 -30.91
N LEU A 443 41.92 -74.40 -31.44
CA LEU A 443 43.03 -74.05 -32.33
C LEU A 443 44.38 -74.33 -31.66
N GLY A 444 44.56 -73.89 -30.41
CA GLY A 444 45.78 -74.18 -29.63
C GLY A 444 46.00 -75.68 -29.31
N ARG A 445 44.96 -76.55 -29.42
CA ARG A 445 45.14 -78.01 -29.38
C ARG A 445 45.48 -78.58 -30.76
N VAL A 446 44.98 -78.01 -31.85
CA VAL A 446 45.42 -78.34 -33.22
C VAL A 446 46.88 -77.96 -33.39
N ASP A 447 47.27 -76.72 -33.05
CA ASP A 447 48.66 -76.25 -33.06
C ASP A 447 49.62 -77.10 -32.19
N ALA A 448 49.09 -77.86 -31.22
CA ALA A 448 49.85 -78.80 -30.39
C ALA A 448 49.88 -80.21 -30.97
N LEU A 449 48.79 -80.68 -31.60
CA LEU A 449 48.73 -81.93 -32.36
C LEU A 449 49.63 -81.87 -33.60
N ASP A 450 49.67 -80.73 -34.29
CA ASP A 450 50.54 -80.53 -35.46
C ASP A 450 52.02 -80.62 -35.03
N LYS A 451 52.39 -80.04 -33.88
CA LYS A 451 53.74 -80.18 -33.30
C LYS A 451 54.03 -81.60 -32.81
N GLU A 452 53.04 -82.31 -32.26
CA GLU A 452 53.16 -83.74 -31.94
C GLU A 452 53.42 -84.57 -33.21
N CYS A 453 52.78 -84.21 -34.34
CA CYS A 453 53.00 -84.85 -35.64
C CYS A 453 54.35 -84.48 -36.28
N GLU A 454 54.76 -83.22 -36.26
CA GLU A 454 56.09 -82.76 -36.71
C GLU A 454 57.21 -83.48 -35.95
N GLU A 455 57.09 -83.58 -34.62
CA GLU A 455 58.07 -84.27 -33.77
C GLU A 455 58.10 -85.78 -34.02
N LEU A 456 56.95 -86.43 -34.20
CA LEU A 456 56.89 -87.86 -34.57
C LEU A 456 57.47 -88.11 -35.97
N GLN A 457 57.20 -87.24 -36.93
CA GLN A 457 57.76 -87.34 -38.29
C GLN A 457 59.28 -87.09 -38.31
N ARG A 458 59.77 -86.18 -37.45
CA ARG A 458 61.20 -85.95 -37.21
C ARG A 458 61.86 -87.18 -36.59
N GLN A 459 61.26 -87.77 -35.55
CA GLN A 459 61.76 -89.00 -34.91
C GLN A 459 61.74 -90.20 -35.87
N LEU A 460 60.73 -90.31 -36.73
CA LEU A 460 60.66 -91.32 -37.79
C LEU A 460 61.81 -91.15 -38.79
N GLY A 461 62.03 -89.93 -39.30
CA GLY A 461 63.13 -89.64 -40.23
C GLY A 461 64.51 -89.95 -39.63
N GLU A 462 64.76 -89.59 -38.37
CA GLU A 462 66.00 -90.01 -37.69
C GLU A 462 66.09 -91.53 -37.49
N SER A 463 64.96 -92.25 -37.38
CA SER A 463 64.95 -93.71 -37.27
C SER A 463 65.23 -94.38 -38.61
N GLU A 464 64.70 -93.84 -39.70
CA GLU A 464 64.97 -94.27 -41.07
C GLU A 464 66.44 -94.01 -41.46
N GLU A 465 67.00 -92.85 -41.09
CA GLU A 465 68.43 -92.54 -41.27
C GLU A 465 69.33 -93.54 -40.52
N ARG A 466 69.05 -93.80 -39.24
CA ARG A 466 69.75 -94.85 -38.46
C ARG A 466 69.61 -96.25 -39.07
N GLN A 467 68.46 -96.56 -39.69
CA GLN A 467 68.23 -97.83 -40.36
C GLN A 467 69.04 -97.94 -41.67
N LEU A 468 69.17 -96.84 -42.42
CA LEU A 468 70.03 -96.77 -43.61
C LEU A 468 71.51 -96.92 -43.23
N ASP A 469 71.96 -96.26 -42.17
CA ASP A 469 73.33 -96.41 -41.63
C ASP A 469 73.62 -97.86 -41.22
N LEU A 470 72.72 -98.50 -40.47
CA LEU A 470 72.87 -99.90 -40.07
C LEU A 470 72.85 -100.85 -41.28
N HIS A 471 72.05 -100.55 -42.32
CA HIS A 471 72.05 -101.33 -43.56
C HIS A 471 73.36 -101.16 -44.35
N SER A 472 73.90 -99.95 -44.39
CA SER A 472 75.22 -99.65 -44.98
C SER A 472 76.35 -100.40 -44.27
N GLN A 473 76.35 -100.37 -42.93
CA GLN A 473 77.31 -101.14 -42.11
C GLN A 473 77.19 -102.65 -42.34
N LEU A 474 75.97 -103.21 -42.38
CA LEU A 474 75.76 -104.63 -42.72
C LEU A 474 76.27 -104.97 -44.13
N GLN A 475 76.07 -104.10 -45.12
CA GLN A 475 76.55 -104.32 -46.47
C GLN A 475 78.09 -104.27 -46.55
N GLN A 476 78.74 -103.41 -45.75
CA GLN A 476 80.20 -103.38 -45.62
C GLN A 476 80.74 -104.66 -44.97
N MET A 477 80.17 -105.08 -43.83
CA MET A 477 80.54 -106.33 -43.15
C MET A 477 80.34 -107.57 -44.06
N SER A 478 79.34 -107.55 -44.94
CA SER A 478 79.15 -108.62 -45.93
C SER A 478 80.28 -108.68 -46.96
N LYS A 479 80.73 -107.52 -47.49
CA LYS A 479 81.86 -107.44 -48.43
C LYS A 479 83.17 -107.90 -47.77
N GLU A 480 83.40 -107.54 -46.51
CA GLU A 480 84.58 -107.97 -45.75
C GLU A 480 84.56 -109.49 -45.48
N LYS A 481 83.39 -110.05 -45.17
CA LYS A 481 83.20 -111.51 -45.05
C LYS A 481 83.50 -112.23 -46.37
N GLU A 482 82.99 -111.73 -47.50
CA GLU A 482 83.27 -112.29 -48.83
C GLU A 482 84.76 -112.21 -49.18
N HIS A 483 85.43 -111.10 -48.85
CA HIS A 483 86.86 -110.93 -49.04
C HIS A 483 87.68 -111.94 -48.23
N GLN A 484 87.37 -112.12 -46.93
CA GLN A 484 88.04 -113.14 -46.10
C GLN A 484 87.75 -114.57 -46.57
N GLN A 485 86.52 -114.87 -47.01
CA GLN A 485 86.15 -116.17 -47.56
C GLN A 485 86.94 -116.48 -48.85
N ALA A 486 87.13 -115.48 -49.72
CA ALA A 486 87.96 -115.60 -50.92
C ALA A 486 89.44 -115.84 -50.58
N GLN A 487 90.02 -115.07 -49.66
CA GLN A 487 91.40 -115.26 -49.19
C GLN A 487 91.62 -116.66 -48.58
N LEU A 488 90.68 -117.13 -47.75
CA LEU A 488 90.75 -118.46 -47.14
C LEU A 488 90.72 -119.58 -48.19
N THR A 489 89.89 -119.43 -49.22
CA THR A 489 89.80 -120.37 -50.35
C THR A 489 91.08 -120.38 -51.18
N GLN A 490 91.70 -119.20 -51.39
CA GLN A 490 92.98 -119.07 -52.10
C GLN A 490 94.13 -119.76 -51.34
N GLN A 491 94.21 -119.58 -50.01
CA GLN A 491 95.19 -120.27 -49.16
C GLN A 491 95.01 -121.79 -49.19
N LEU A 492 93.76 -122.27 -49.16
CA LEU A 492 93.45 -123.71 -49.16
C LEU A 492 93.88 -124.39 -50.48
N ASN A 493 93.70 -123.70 -51.62
CA ASN A 493 94.21 -124.17 -52.91
C ASN A 493 95.75 -124.22 -52.94
N LEU A 494 96.43 -123.17 -52.43
CA LEU A 494 97.90 -123.11 -52.39
C LEU A 494 98.49 -124.27 -51.56
N CYS A 495 97.86 -124.61 -50.43
CA CYS A 495 98.25 -125.77 -49.63
C CYS A 495 98.04 -127.12 -50.35
N LEU A 496 97.05 -127.23 -51.25
CA LEU A 496 96.83 -128.45 -52.04
C LEU A 496 97.87 -128.60 -53.16
N GLU A 497 98.34 -127.51 -53.75
CA GLU A 497 99.42 -127.54 -54.76
C GLU A 497 100.76 -127.92 -54.12
N LEU A 498 101.16 -127.23 -53.04
CA LEU A 498 102.37 -127.53 -52.27
C LEU A 498 102.40 -128.98 -51.75
N LYS A 499 101.23 -129.56 -51.43
CA LYS A 499 101.15 -130.97 -51.01
C LYS A 499 101.44 -131.93 -52.17
N LYS A 500 100.89 -131.69 -53.36
CA LYS A 500 101.19 -132.50 -54.56
C LYS A 500 102.66 -132.41 -54.93
N GLU A 501 103.22 -131.20 -54.88
CA GLU A 501 104.63 -130.94 -55.21
C GLU A 501 105.55 -131.71 -54.25
N LYS A 502 105.27 -131.68 -52.94
CA LYS A 502 105.93 -132.53 -51.94
C LYS A 502 105.83 -134.03 -52.28
N GLU A 503 104.62 -134.54 -52.55
CA GLU A 503 104.41 -135.95 -52.87
C GLU A 503 105.20 -136.37 -54.13
N THR A 504 105.31 -135.51 -55.15
CA THR A 504 106.17 -135.79 -56.32
C THR A 504 107.68 -135.76 -56.02
N LEU A 505 108.14 -134.87 -55.14
CA LEU A 505 109.56 -134.80 -54.73
C LEU A 505 109.96 -136.02 -53.89
N GLU A 506 109.07 -136.53 -53.03
CA GLU A 506 109.32 -137.74 -52.23
C GLU A 506 109.50 -138.99 -53.10
N ILE A 507 108.81 -139.08 -54.25
CA ILE A 507 109.00 -140.16 -55.26
C ILE A 507 110.39 -140.07 -55.89
N HIS A 508 110.78 -138.90 -56.42
CA HIS A 508 112.11 -138.71 -57.05
C HIS A 508 113.27 -138.98 -56.08
N ILE A 509 113.10 -138.64 -54.80
CA ILE A 509 114.07 -138.96 -53.73
C ILE A 509 114.17 -140.47 -53.47
N GLY A 510 113.09 -141.22 -53.68
CA GLY A 510 113.09 -142.69 -53.66
C GLY A 510 113.91 -143.29 -54.80
N GLU A 511 113.63 -142.87 -56.03
CA GLU A 511 114.34 -143.33 -57.25
C GLU A 511 115.84 -143.02 -57.20
N LEU A 512 116.21 -141.81 -56.76
CA LEU A 512 117.62 -141.44 -56.56
C LEU A 512 118.33 -142.30 -55.52
N LYS A 513 117.65 -142.73 -54.45
CA LYS A 513 118.22 -143.65 -53.45
C LYS A 513 118.41 -145.07 -54.00
N GLN A 514 117.46 -145.56 -54.80
CA GLN A 514 117.58 -146.85 -55.48
C GLN A 514 118.80 -146.86 -56.41
N ASN A 515 118.91 -145.88 -57.31
CA ASN A 515 120.03 -145.72 -58.23
C ASN A 515 121.39 -145.59 -57.50
N MET A 516 121.42 -144.88 -56.36
CA MET A 516 122.63 -144.77 -55.52
C MET A 516 123.03 -146.07 -54.81
N ALA A 517 122.10 -147.00 -54.57
CA ALA A 517 122.41 -148.30 -53.99
C ALA A 517 123.04 -149.25 -55.04
N GLU A 518 122.42 -149.33 -56.22
CA GLU A 518 122.86 -150.20 -57.33
C GLU A 518 124.27 -149.83 -57.84
N LEU A 519 124.56 -148.53 -57.99
CA LEU A 519 125.91 -148.05 -58.31
C LEU A 519 126.96 -148.45 -57.25
N LYS A 520 126.54 -148.54 -55.98
CA LYS A 520 127.43 -148.87 -54.86
C LYS A 520 127.86 -150.33 -54.90
N GLU A 521 126.92 -151.25 -55.14
CA GLU A 521 127.22 -152.67 -55.31
C GLU A 521 128.09 -152.92 -56.54
N TYR A 522 127.82 -152.25 -57.66
CA TYR A 522 128.62 -152.37 -58.88
C TYR A 522 130.08 -151.96 -58.68
N VAL A 523 130.33 -150.84 -57.99
CA VAL A 523 131.69 -150.38 -57.63
C VAL A 523 132.37 -151.34 -56.66
N GLN A 524 131.63 -151.93 -55.72
CA GLN A 524 132.20 -152.84 -54.72
C GLN A 524 132.58 -154.19 -55.35
N ALA A 525 131.71 -154.80 -56.16
CA ALA A 525 131.99 -156.01 -56.91
C ALA A 525 133.20 -155.86 -57.87
N SER A 526 133.37 -154.67 -58.46
CA SER A 526 134.53 -154.36 -59.30
C SER A 526 135.85 -154.37 -58.51
N ARG A 527 135.86 -153.80 -57.29
CA ARG A 527 137.05 -153.78 -56.42
C ARG A 527 137.42 -155.17 -55.89
N GLU A 528 136.44 -155.99 -55.53
CA GLU A 528 136.66 -157.39 -55.14
C GLU A 528 137.35 -158.18 -56.28
N ARG A 529 136.94 -157.93 -57.53
CA ARG A 529 137.51 -158.55 -58.74
C ARG A 529 138.97 -158.13 -58.99
N GLU A 530 139.29 -156.84 -58.89
CA GLU A 530 140.68 -156.36 -58.99
C GLU A 530 141.56 -156.95 -57.89
N ARG A 531 141.06 -157.00 -56.65
CA ARG A 531 141.82 -157.47 -55.49
C ARG A 531 142.20 -158.95 -55.59
N LEU A 532 141.33 -159.79 -56.16
CA LEU A 532 141.62 -161.21 -56.41
C LEU A 532 142.67 -161.42 -57.52
N LEU A 533 142.63 -160.61 -58.59
CA LEU A 533 143.60 -160.68 -59.69
C LEU A 533 145.03 -160.33 -59.26
N VAL A 534 145.20 -159.53 -58.20
CA VAL A 534 146.51 -159.18 -57.62
C VAL A 534 147.05 -160.28 -56.70
N ALA A 535 146.20 -161.12 -56.12
CA ALA A 535 146.59 -162.12 -55.12
C ALA A 535 147.03 -163.47 -55.71
N PHE A 536 146.54 -163.85 -56.90
CA PHE A 536 146.81 -165.14 -57.53
C PHE A 536 147.07 -165.01 -59.05
N PRO A 537 148.33 -164.89 -59.50
CA PRO A 537 148.67 -164.74 -60.92
C PRO A 537 148.22 -165.89 -61.83
N GLU A 538 147.96 -167.09 -61.27
CA GLU A 538 147.52 -168.27 -62.03
C GLU A 538 146.01 -168.27 -62.39
N LEU A 539 145.22 -167.33 -61.85
CA LEU A 539 143.80 -167.18 -62.16
C LEU A 539 143.53 -166.24 -63.36
N SER A 540 144.39 -166.29 -64.38
CA SER A 540 144.20 -165.56 -65.65
C SER A 540 143.54 -166.45 -66.71
N PRO A 541 142.25 -166.26 -67.05
CA PRO A 541 141.55 -167.10 -68.00
C PRO A 541 141.77 -166.62 -69.45
N LEU A 542 142.99 -166.74 -69.96
CA LEU A 542 143.21 -166.81 -71.40
C LEU A 542 144.35 -167.78 -71.76
N ALA A 543 144.02 -169.06 -71.79
CA ALA A 543 144.80 -170.07 -72.49
C ALA A 543 143.96 -170.63 -73.66
N GLN A 544 144.63 -170.93 -74.77
CA GLN A 544 144.12 -171.73 -75.90
C GLN A 544 143.03 -171.08 -76.79
N SER A 545 143.48 -170.39 -77.84
CA SER A 545 143.06 -170.79 -79.19
C SER A 545 144.25 -171.46 -79.89
N GLN A 546 143.98 -172.43 -80.76
CA GLN A 546 144.96 -173.43 -81.23
C GLN A 546 145.68 -173.02 -82.54
N PRO A 547 146.71 -173.76 -83.02
CA PRO A 547 147.67 -173.22 -83.97
C PRO A 547 147.13 -173.16 -85.41
N GLN A 548 147.70 -172.27 -86.21
CA GLN A 548 147.84 -172.49 -87.64
C GLN A 548 149.28 -172.30 -88.09
N THR A 549 149.97 -173.42 -88.26
CA THR A 549 150.92 -173.56 -89.37
C THR A 549 150.12 -173.43 -90.67
N THR A 550 150.45 -172.43 -91.48
CA THR A 550 149.91 -172.16 -92.82
C THR A 550 150.16 -173.31 -93.80
N GLY A 551 151.05 -174.25 -93.47
CA GLY A 551 151.37 -175.41 -94.32
C GLY A 551 152.41 -175.11 -95.39
N ASN A 552 153.03 -173.93 -95.34
CA ASN A 552 154.26 -173.62 -96.03
C ASN A 552 155.35 -173.35 -94.98
N VAL A 553 156.31 -174.27 -94.89
CA VAL A 553 157.38 -174.27 -93.88
C VAL A 553 158.13 -172.93 -93.81
N LEU A 554 158.27 -172.21 -94.93
CA LEU A 554 158.92 -170.90 -94.97
C LEU A 554 158.07 -169.79 -94.32
N LEU A 555 156.77 -169.71 -94.64
CA LEU A 555 155.85 -168.73 -94.03
C LEU A 555 155.66 -168.99 -92.53
N ASP A 556 155.63 -170.25 -92.14
CA ASP A 556 155.47 -170.65 -90.74
C ASP A 556 156.74 -170.35 -89.92
N MET A 557 157.92 -170.55 -90.52
CA MET A 557 159.18 -170.04 -89.96
C MET A 557 159.24 -168.51 -89.90
N GLU A 558 158.64 -167.79 -90.85
CA GLU A 558 158.65 -166.32 -90.89
C GLU A 558 157.75 -165.70 -89.81
N GLN A 559 156.59 -166.31 -89.51
CA GLN A 559 155.79 -165.95 -88.33
C GLN A 559 156.49 -166.32 -87.01
N GLN A 560 157.13 -167.50 -86.94
CA GLN A 560 157.95 -167.90 -85.78
C GLN A 560 159.12 -166.91 -85.55
N LEU A 561 159.70 -166.37 -86.64
CA LEU A 561 160.75 -165.34 -86.61
C LEU A 561 160.24 -163.99 -86.11
N GLN A 562 159.04 -163.54 -86.51
CA GLN A 562 158.45 -162.32 -85.94
C GLN A 562 158.21 -162.46 -84.42
N ALA A 563 157.65 -163.59 -83.98
CA ALA A 563 157.44 -163.85 -82.55
C ALA A 563 158.76 -163.88 -81.76
N ASN A 564 159.80 -164.54 -82.28
CA ASN A 564 161.13 -164.55 -81.66
C ASN A 564 161.80 -163.18 -81.67
N SER A 565 161.65 -162.38 -82.74
CA SER A 565 162.20 -161.03 -82.84
C SER A 565 161.58 -160.06 -81.81
N ILE A 566 160.28 -160.19 -81.53
CA ILE A 566 159.61 -159.45 -80.46
C ILE A 566 160.13 -159.89 -79.09
N ARG A 567 160.29 -161.20 -78.85
CA ARG A 567 160.77 -161.75 -77.58
C ARG A 567 162.21 -161.35 -77.26
N ILE A 568 163.08 -161.28 -78.28
CA ILE A 568 164.46 -160.81 -78.14
C ILE A 568 164.48 -159.33 -77.68
N LYS A 569 163.69 -158.45 -78.32
CA LYS A 569 163.63 -157.03 -77.93
C LYS A 569 163.25 -156.81 -76.47
N VAL A 570 162.32 -157.58 -75.91
CA VAL A 570 161.94 -157.45 -74.49
C VAL A 570 163.07 -157.89 -73.56
N LEU A 571 163.77 -158.99 -73.89
CA LEU A 571 164.92 -159.45 -73.11
C LEU A 571 166.14 -158.51 -73.23
N GLU A 572 166.28 -157.78 -74.34
CA GLU A 572 167.25 -156.68 -74.49
C GLU A 572 166.83 -155.44 -73.68
N GLN A 573 165.52 -155.19 -73.55
CA GLN A 573 164.96 -154.10 -72.75
C GLN A 573 165.11 -154.39 -71.23
N GLU A 574 164.99 -155.65 -70.81
CA GLU A 574 165.28 -156.08 -69.43
C GLU A 574 166.79 -156.11 -69.13
N ASN A 575 167.63 -156.56 -70.06
CA ASN A 575 169.10 -156.48 -69.90
C ASN A 575 169.61 -155.04 -69.82
N THR A 576 169.06 -154.11 -70.61
CA THR A 576 169.39 -152.68 -70.49
C THR A 576 168.87 -152.07 -69.19
N THR A 577 167.72 -152.55 -68.66
CA THR A 577 167.21 -152.15 -67.34
C THR A 577 168.08 -152.68 -66.19
N LEU A 578 168.55 -153.93 -66.27
CA LEU A 578 169.53 -154.51 -65.34
C LEU A 578 170.89 -153.79 -65.42
N HIS A 579 171.38 -153.48 -66.62
CA HIS A 579 172.58 -152.65 -66.79
C HIS A 579 172.39 -151.28 -66.13
N SER A 580 171.26 -150.58 -66.36
CA SER A 580 171.01 -149.28 -65.73
C SER A 580 170.86 -149.34 -64.19
N SER A 581 170.59 -150.53 -63.65
CA SER A 581 170.57 -150.79 -62.20
C SER A 581 171.98 -151.04 -61.64
N LEU A 582 172.85 -151.72 -62.39
CA LEU A 582 174.28 -151.91 -62.07
C LEU A 582 175.10 -150.61 -62.25
N GLU A 583 174.82 -149.82 -63.29
CA GLU A 583 175.42 -148.49 -63.49
C GLU A 583 175.06 -147.56 -62.32
N LYS A 584 173.81 -147.56 -61.85
CA LYS A 584 173.38 -146.74 -60.70
C LYS A 584 173.89 -147.22 -59.34
N LEU A 585 174.19 -148.50 -59.20
CA LEU A 585 174.94 -149.02 -58.05
C LEU A 585 176.41 -148.58 -58.08
N ARG A 586 177.01 -148.37 -59.27
CA ARG A 586 178.31 -147.69 -59.39
C ARG A 586 178.19 -146.19 -59.08
N GLU A 587 177.17 -145.49 -59.58
CA GLU A 587 176.97 -144.05 -59.32
C GLU A 587 176.80 -143.74 -57.82
N ARG A 588 175.94 -144.47 -57.08
CA ARG A 588 175.69 -144.13 -55.67
C ARG A 588 176.81 -144.56 -54.72
N ALA A 589 177.76 -145.39 -55.18
CA ALA A 589 179.03 -145.63 -54.52
C ALA A 589 180.08 -144.51 -54.80
N GLN A 590 179.84 -143.65 -55.80
CA GLN A 590 180.78 -142.63 -56.28
C GLN A 590 180.13 -141.24 -56.44
N PHE A 591 179.26 -140.83 -55.50
CA PHE A 591 178.81 -139.43 -55.40
C PHE A 591 178.43 -139.00 -53.96
N ILE A 592 179.25 -139.11 -52.90
CA ILE A 592 180.68 -139.46 -52.74
C ILE A 592 181.58 -138.98 -53.89
N ASN A 593 181.89 -137.68 -53.86
CA ASN A 593 182.87 -136.96 -54.69
C ASN A 593 182.40 -136.38 -56.04
N ARG A 594 181.57 -135.31 -55.98
CA ARG A 594 182.02 -133.90 -56.20
C ARG A 594 180.91 -133.01 -56.77
N ASN A 595 180.49 -131.98 -56.01
CA ASN A 595 179.65 -130.82 -56.40
C ASN A 595 178.53 -131.06 -57.45
N GLY A 596 177.24 -131.18 -57.12
CA GLY A 596 176.59 -131.24 -55.81
C GLY A 596 175.13 -130.74 -55.83
N SER A 597 174.38 -131.01 -54.75
CA SER A 597 173.09 -130.37 -54.38
C SER A 597 171.86 -130.64 -55.33
N PRO A 598 170.68 -129.98 -55.18
CA PRO A 598 169.58 -130.38 -54.26
C PRO A 598 168.16 -130.38 -54.96
N GLN A 599 166.95 -130.32 -54.36
CA GLN A 599 166.44 -130.19 -52.97
C GLN A 599 164.93 -130.57 -52.78
N GLN A 600 164.58 -131.41 -51.79
CA GLN A 600 163.29 -131.40 -51.02
C GLN A 600 161.95 -131.43 -51.86
N THR A 601 160.70 -131.13 -51.45
CA THR A 601 159.90 -130.51 -50.33
C THR A 601 158.45 -131.13 -50.32
N TRP A 602 157.41 -130.92 -49.48
CA TRP A 602 157.15 -130.47 -48.07
C TRP A 602 155.67 -130.82 -47.65
N SER A 603 155.18 -130.35 -46.48
CA SER A 603 153.84 -130.58 -45.83
C SER A 603 152.91 -129.32 -45.94
N PRO A 604 151.92 -128.91 -45.07
CA PRO A 604 151.40 -129.41 -43.76
C PRO A 604 149.85 -129.27 -43.38
N SER A 605 149.45 -129.91 -42.27
CA SER A 605 148.58 -129.44 -41.12
C SER A 605 147.09 -128.94 -41.15
N GLN A 606 146.21 -129.63 -40.35
CA GLN A 606 145.33 -129.18 -39.20
C GLN A 606 144.05 -128.23 -39.37
N PRO A 607 143.32 -127.70 -38.31
CA PRO A 607 142.33 -128.37 -37.38
C PRO A 607 141.04 -127.57 -36.85
N SER A 608 140.14 -128.23 -36.07
CA SER A 608 139.34 -127.86 -34.83
C SER A 608 138.34 -126.64 -34.56
N THR A 609 137.12 -126.96 -34.04
CA THR A 609 136.31 -126.34 -32.90
C THR A 609 135.22 -125.18 -33.08
N PRO A 610 134.66 -124.39 -32.08
CA PRO A 610 133.26 -124.58 -31.51
C PRO A 610 132.34 -123.34 -31.06
N VAL A 611 131.09 -123.58 -30.56
CA VAL A 611 130.33 -122.98 -29.37
C VAL A 611 129.48 -121.63 -29.32
N GLU A 612 128.34 -121.66 -28.57
CA GLU A 612 127.53 -120.63 -27.76
C GLU A 612 126.47 -119.55 -28.21
N ASN A 613 125.56 -119.17 -27.24
CA ASN A 613 124.88 -117.86 -26.91
C ASN A 613 123.69 -117.25 -27.76
N GLN A 614 122.79 -116.30 -27.33
CA GLN A 614 122.18 -115.84 -26.03
C GLN A 614 120.99 -114.80 -26.18
N HIS A 615 120.13 -114.62 -25.13
CA HIS A 615 119.47 -113.36 -24.60
C HIS A 615 118.22 -112.58 -25.18
N HIS A 616 117.42 -112.05 -24.20
CA HIS A 616 116.71 -110.72 -24.06
C HIS A 616 115.33 -110.28 -24.67
N HIS A 617 114.41 -109.86 -23.75
CA HIS A 617 113.64 -108.57 -23.59
C HIS A 617 112.66 -108.03 -24.68
N LEU A 618 111.76 -107.02 -24.49
CA LEU A 618 111.53 -105.93 -23.48
C LEU A 618 110.05 -105.35 -23.51
N THR A 619 109.54 -104.67 -22.43
CA THR A 619 108.57 -103.49 -22.43
C THR A 619 107.11 -103.61 -22.99
N GLN A 620 106.10 -102.75 -22.70
CA GLN A 620 105.78 -101.85 -21.55
C GLN A 620 104.26 -101.48 -21.48
N MET A 621 103.79 -101.10 -20.27
CA MET A 621 102.90 -99.98 -19.82
C MET A 621 102.13 -99.06 -20.82
N GLN A 622 101.17 -98.19 -20.44
CA GLN A 622 100.25 -97.89 -19.28
C GLN A 622 99.66 -96.45 -19.55
N LYS A 623 98.79 -95.93 -18.66
CA LYS A 623 98.45 -94.47 -18.45
C LYS A 623 97.47 -93.86 -19.49
N SER A 624 96.36 -93.18 -19.13
CA SER A 624 96.07 -92.03 -18.21
C SER A 624 96.37 -90.66 -18.86
N ALA A 625 95.63 -89.56 -18.70
CA ALA A 625 94.34 -89.24 -18.05
C ALA A 625 93.95 -87.79 -18.47
N LEU A 626 93.21 -87.04 -17.63
CA LEU A 626 93.00 -85.57 -17.66
C LEU A 626 92.02 -85.01 -18.72
N GLN A 627 91.34 -83.86 -18.56
CA GLN A 627 90.82 -83.11 -17.38
C GLN A 627 89.92 -81.94 -17.87
N HIS A 628 89.02 -81.41 -17.02
CA HIS A 628 88.18 -80.19 -17.25
C HIS A 628 87.12 -80.31 -18.40
N SER A 629 85.95 -79.66 -18.40
CA SER A 629 85.07 -79.03 -17.37
C SER A 629 83.63 -78.93 -17.99
N SER A 630 82.57 -78.27 -17.48
CA SER A 630 82.43 -77.21 -16.47
C SER A 630 80.99 -77.07 -15.89
N LYS A 631 80.71 -75.91 -15.27
CA LYS A 631 79.48 -75.42 -14.63
C LYS A 631 78.17 -75.54 -15.43
N ILE A 632 77.04 -75.84 -14.73
CA ILE A 632 75.75 -75.07 -14.70
C ILE A 632 74.71 -75.78 -13.78
N ARG A 633 73.67 -75.05 -13.30
CA ARG A 633 72.48 -75.50 -12.48
C ARG A 633 72.83 -75.96 -11.04
N VAL A 634 72.03 -75.84 -9.97
CA VAL A 634 70.65 -75.33 -9.59
C VAL A 634 70.79 -74.60 -8.22
N GLY A 635 69.96 -73.70 -7.68
CA GLY A 635 68.72 -73.00 -8.09
C GLY A 635 67.80 -72.69 -6.87
N TYR A 636 66.50 -72.43 -7.11
CA TYR A 636 65.37 -72.28 -6.15
C TYR A 636 65.18 -71.02 -5.25
N ASN A 637 63.89 -70.64 -5.18
CA ASN A 637 63.11 -69.94 -4.14
C ASN A 637 63.22 -68.41 -3.88
N LYS A 638 62.15 -67.72 -4.35
CA LYS A 638 61.25 -66.81 -3.62
C LYS A 638 61.80 -65.91 -2.51
N ARG A 639 61.71 -64.59 -2.76
CA ARG A 639 61.56 -63.54 -1.74
C ARG A 639 60.08 -63.16 -1.63
N GLY A 640 59.60 -62.80 -0.44
CA GLY A 640 58.23 -62.28 -0.25
C GLY A 640 58.18 -61.19 0.82
N LYS A 641 57.33 -60.18 0.61
CA LYS A 641 56.93 -59.15 1.58
C LYS A 641 55.82 -58.27 0.98
N GLU A 642 54.90 -57.82 1.85
CA GLU A 642 54.01 -56.64 1.67
C GLU A 642 52.98 -56.67 0.52
N ALA A 643 51.76 -56.11 0.64
CA ALA A 643 51.05 -55.58 1.81
C ALA A 643 49.52 -55.52 1.56
N ARG A 644 48.75 -55.26 2.64
CA ARG A 644 47.28 -55.06 2.71
C ARG A 644 46.41 -56.29 2.38
N GLY A 645 45.24 -56.47 2.99
CA GLY A 645 44.69 -55.74 4.15
C GLY A 645 43.16 -55.69 4.12
N GLY A 646 42.51 -56.03 5.23
CA GLY A 646 41.05 -55.98 5.36
C GLY A 646 40.57 -56.08 6.81
N GLU A 647 39.28 -55.78 6.97
CA GLU A 647 38.40 -56.04 8.12
C GLU A 647 38.47 -55.17 9.40
N ASN A 648 37.29 -54.63 9.73
CA ASN A 648 36.65 -54.44 11.05
C ASN A 648 37.06 -53.28 11.98
N GLY A 649 36.06 -52.83 12.77
CA GLY A 649 36.11 -51.68 13.70
C GLY A 649 35.65 -50.35 13.07
N PRO A 650 35.13 -49.38 13.85
CA PRO A 650 35.45 -49.17 15.27
C PRO A 650 34.24 -49.01 16.22
N GLU A 651 34.53 -49.03 17.53
CA GLU A 651 33.70 -48.41 18.58
C GLU A 651 34.37 -47.13 19.13
N SER A 652 33.52 -46.18 19.54
CA SER A 652 33.63 -45.34 20.76
C SER A 652 34.89 -44.50 21.08
N ALA A 653 34.61 -43.19 21.25
CA ALA A 653 34.96 -42.34 22.41
C ALA A 653 36.00 -41.19 22.28
N THR A 654 35.48 -39.97 22.51
CA THR A 654 36.03 -38.85 23.33
C THR A 654 37.43 -38.25 23.05
N SER A 655 37.47 -37.03 22.50
CA SER A 655 37.52 -35.75 23.27
C SER A 655 38.38 -34.63 22.62
N GLU A 656 37.86 -33.41 22.71
CA GLU A 656 38.56 -32.13 22.88
C GLU A 656 39.54 -31.53 21.84
N ASN A 657 39.09 -30.37 21.32
CA ASN A 657 39.71 -29.04 21.42
C ASN A 657 40.49 -28.41 20.23
N LEU A 658 39.95 -27.23 19.85
CA LEU A 658 40.59 -25.96 19.44
C LEU A 658 40.82 -25.61 17.94
N VAL A 659 40.16 -24.48 17.58
CA VAL A 659 40.58 -23.37 16.67
C VAL A 659 40.27 -23.46 15.15
N SER A 660 39.22 -22.70 14.77
CA SER A 660 39.08 -21.83 13.57
C SER A 660 39.02 -22.43 12.14
N ALA A 661 38.26 -21.88 11.18
CA ALA A 661 37.32 -20.74 11.16
C ALA A 661 36.31 -20.80 9.98
N ALA A 662 35.22 -20.01 10.08
CA ALA A 662 34.36 -19.48 8.99
C ALA A 662 33.52 -20.49 8.14
N THR A 663 32.31 -20.19 7.62
CA THR A 663 31.43 -19.00 7.76
C THR A 663 29.93 -19.30 7.52
N ALA A 664 29.08 -18.76 8.41
CA ALA A 664 27.78 -18.10 8.16
C ALA A 664 26.67 -18.68 7.23
N SER A 665 25.50 -18.99 7.84
CA SER A 665 24.14 -18.59 7.37
C SER A 665 23.11 -18.74 8.53
N PRO A 666 22.06 -17.90 8.68
CA PRO A 666 21.23 -17.85 9.91
C PRO A 666 19.76 -18.33 9.79
N LEU A 667 19.18 -18.66 10.95
CA LEU A 667 17.73 -18.75 11.26
C LEU A 667 17.33 -17.44 12.00
N SER A 668 16.22 -16.75 11.70
CA SER A 668 14.79 -17.05 11.96
C SER A 668 14.35 -16.99 13.44
N LEU A 669 13.49 -15.98 13.75
CA LEU A 669 12.49 -15.93 14.87
C LEU A 669 13.05 -15.87 16.33
N GLU A 670 12.37 -15.35 17.38
CA GLU A 670 10.99 -14.86 17.62
C GLU A 670 10.91 -13.55 18.45
N ILE A 671 9.80 -12.81 18.26
CA ILE A 671 8.87 -12.17 19.24
C ILE A 671 9.34 -11.85 20.67
N TYR A 672 9.17 -10.58 21.12
CA TYR A 672 8.52 -10.24 22.42
C TYR A 672 7.95 -8.81 22.44
N LEU A 673 6.91 -8.56 23.26
CA LEU A 673 6.26 -7.26 23.52
C LEU A 673 6.13 -7.08 25.06
N PRO A 674 6.05 -5.87 25.65
CA PRO A 674 4.86 -5.00 25.47
C PRO A 674 5.07 -3.46 25.52
N ASN A 675 3.93 -2.76 25.37
CA ASN A 675 3.62 -1.33 25.49
C ASN A 675 3.81 -0.76 26.94
N PRO A 676 3.53 0.54 27.28
CA PRO A 676 3.09 1.70 26.45
C PRO A 676 3.70 3.10 26.83
N HIS A 677 3.14 4.18 26.24
CA HIS A 677 2.91 5.56 26.76
C HIS A 677 3.90 6.73 26.50
N LEU A 678 3.28 7.88 26.16
CA LEU A 678 3.67 9.31 26.38
C LEU A 678 4.98 9.79 25.72
N SER A 679 5.19 11.04 25.30
CA SER A 679 4.40 12.28 25.10
C SER A 679 5.42 13.37 24.72
N THR A 680 5.00 14.46 24.04
CA THR A 680 5.82 15.64 23.63
C THR A 680 6.85 15.41 22.50
N GLY A 681 7.25 16.42 21.71
CA GLY A 681 6.64 17.74 21.50
C GLY A 681 7.61 18.85 21.01
N SER A 682 7.08 19.78 20.21
CA SER A 682 7.61 21.14 19.90
C SER A 682 8.68 21.36 18.80
N SER A 683 8.35 22.34 17.93
CA SER A 683 9.20 23.40 17.33
C SER A 683 10.13 23.20 16.11
N ALA A 684 9.72 23.89 15.03
CA ALA A 684 10.50 24.89 14.24
C ALA A 684 11.73 24.44 13.40
N ALA A 685 12.14 25.11 12.31
CA ALA A 685 11.86 26.47 11.86
C ALA A 685 12.08 26.73 10.34
N LYS A 686 11.43 27.80 9.82
CA LYS A 686 11.89 28.78 8.81
C LYS A 686 12.77 28.34 7.61
N SER A 687 12.27 28.56 6.38
CA SER A 687 12.89 29.33 5.26
C SER A 687 12.20 29.03 3.92
N LEU A 688 12.43 29.73 2.81
CA LEU A 688 12.40 31.19 2.54
C LEU A 688 12.17 31.34 1.00
N THR A 689 11.44 32.37 0.59
CA THR A 689 11.08 32.76 -0.80
C THR A 689 12.06 32.46 -1.95
N LYS A 690 11.52 32.17 -3.14
CA LYS A 690 12.05 32.71 -4.41
C LYS A 690 10.99 32.83 -5.52
N THR A 691 11.00 33.95 -6.22
CA THR A 691 10.15 34.31 -7.37
C THR A 691 10.94 34.23 -8.67
N THR A 692 10.32 33.75 -9.76
CA THR A 692 10.79 34.04 -11.13
C THR A 692 9.65 33.95 -12.15
N ASN A 693 9.45 35.01 -12.95
CA ASN A 693 8.76 34.97 -14.25
C ASN A 693 9.83 35.09 -15.36
N PRO A 694 9.54 34.65 -16.59
CA PRO A 694 9.69 35.61 -17.70
C PRO A 694 8.65 35.49 -18.83
N SER A 695 8.02 36.63 -19.12
CA SER A 695 8.07 37.32 -20.43
C SER A 695 7.68 36.65 -21.77
N LEU A 696 6.78 37.36 -22.48
CA LEU A 696 6.74 37.63 -23.93
C LEU A 696 6.28 36.54 -24.93
N LEU A 697 5.19 36.84 -25.64
CA LEU A 697 5.14 36.89 -27.11
C LEU A 697 3.94 37.76 -27.57
N SER A 698 3.98 38.32 -28.79
CA SER A 698 2.94 39.26 -29.28
C SER A 698 2.71 39.18 -30.80
N CYS A 699 1.43 39.07 -31.21
CA CYS A 699 0.83 39.24 -32.54
C CYS A 699 -0.70 39.00 -32.43
N ALA A 700 -1.61 39.50 -33.27
CA ALA A 700 -1.56 40.66 -34.19
C ALA A 700 -2.99 41.12 -34.59
N THR A 701 -3.30 42.39 -34.33
CA THR A 701 -4.07 43.36 -35.17
C THR A 701 -5.42 43.01 -35.84
N ARG A 702 -6.35 44.00 -35.77
CA ARG A 702 -7.65 44.18 -36.51
C ARG A 702 -8.86 43.44 -35.90
N LEU A 703 -10.11 43.94 -36.02
CA LEU A 703 -10.66 45.00 -36.89
C LEU A 703 -11.80 45.80 -36.18
N ASN A 704 -12.04 47.05 -36.60
CA ASN A 704 -13.03 47.98 -36.00
C ASN A 704 -14.49 47.69 -36.37
N LYS A 705 -15.43 48.07 -35.50
CA LYS A 705 -16.47 49.07 -35.87
C LYS A 705 -17.16 49.72 -34.67
N GLU A 706 -17.54 50.98 -34.82
CA GLU A 706 -18.32 51.78 -33.85
C GLU A 706 -19.81 51.77 -34.21
N ARG A 707 -20.68 51.55 -33.22
CA ARG A 707 -21.75 52.50 -32.84
C ARG A 707 -22.44 52.11 -31.54
#